data_AF-A0A4S1H7D1-F1
#
_entry.id   AF-A0A4S1H7D1-F1
#
_cell.length_a   1.000
_cell.length_b   1.000
_cell.length_c   1.000
_cell.angle_alpha   90.00
_cell.angle_beta   90.00
_cell.angle_gamma   90.00
#
_symmetry.space_group_name_H-M   'P 1'
#
loop_
_entity.id
_entity.type
_entity.pdbx_description
1 polymer ?
#
loop_
_entity_poly.entity_id
_entity_poly.type
_entity_poly.pdbx_seq_one_letter_code
_entity_poly.pdbx_strand_id
1 'polypeptide(L)'
;MKKPLNSADEKKTGDITKAEIEAIKSGLHSNPFALLGVHETPEGFSARCFIPGAEEVSVLTLDGNFVGELKQLEPDGFFEGPIDISKRQPVRYRACRDDAEWAVTDPYSFGPVLGPMDDYFVREGSHLRLFDRMGAHPLKLEGVEGFHFAVWAPNARRVSVVGDFNNWDGRRHVMRFRKDTGIWEIFAPDVYAGCAYKFEILGANGELLPLKADPYARRAELRPKNASVTTSELTQKWEDQAHREHWAQVDQRRQPISIYEVHAGSWQRREDGTFLSWDELAAQLIPYCTDMGFTHIEFLPITEHPYDPSWGYQTTGLYAPSARFGDPEGFARFVNGAHKVGIGVLLDWVPAHFPTDEHGLRWFDGTALYEHADPRQGFHPDWNTAIYNFGRVEVMSYLINNALYWAEKFHLDGLRVDAVASMLYLDYSRKEGEWIPNEYGGRENLESVRFLQKMNSLVYGTHPGVMTIAEESTSWPKVSQPVHEGGLGFGFKWNMGFMHDTLSYFSREPVHRKFHHQELTFGLLYAFTENFVLPLSHDEVVHGKGSLIAKMSGDDWQKFANLRSYYGFMWGYPGKKLLFMGQEFAQWSEWSEKGALDWNLRQYPMHEGMRRLVRDLNLTYRSKAALHARDCEPDGFRWLVVDDHENSVFAWLRTAPGEKPVAVICNLTPVYRENYYVPLPQAGRWREILNTDAEIYGGSGKGNGGRVQAVDAGGDIGAMLVLPPLATIMLEPEN
;
A
#
# COMPACT_ATOMS: atom_id res chain seq x y z
N MET A 1 58.66 -46.07 -25.81
CA MET A 1 57.80 -45.38 -24.82
C MET A 1 56.37 -45.39 -25.33
N LYS A 2 55.42 -45.72 -24.44
CA LYS A 2 54.03 -46.11 -24.75
C LYS A 2 53.20 -44.96 -25.34
N LYS A 3 52.31 -45.32 -26.28
CA LYS A 3 51.19 -44.50 -26.77
C LYS A 3 50.32 -44.02 -25.59
N PRO A 4 49.76 -42.80 -25.63
CA PRO A 4 48.63 -42.48 -24.76
C PRO A 4 47.39 -43.21 -25.28
N LEU A 5 46.66 -43.85 -24.36
CA LEU A 5 45.33 -44.39 -24.63
C LEU A 5 44.36 -43.23 -24.81
N ASN A 6 43.71 -43.19 -25.97
CA ASN A 6 42.40 -42.58 -26.12
C ASN A 6 41.40 -43.43 -25.34
N SER A 7 40.81 -42.89 -24.27
CA SER A 7 39.49 -43.29 -23.78
C SER A 7 38.56 -42.11 -23.98
N ALA A 8 38.08 -41.98 -25.23
CA ALA A 8 36.92 -41.18 -25.53
C ALA A 8 35.69 -42.01 -25.18
N ASP A 9 35.11 -41.78 -23.99
CA ASP A 9 33.68 -41.98 -23.80
C ASP A 9 33.00 -40.69 -24.30
N GLU A 10 32.84 -40.60 -25.61
CA GLU A 10 31.91 -39.64 -26.22
C GLU A 10 30.50 -40.09 -25.82
N LYS A 11 29.86 -39.35 -24.90
CA LYS A 11 28.43 -39.46 -24.58
C LYS A 11 27.64 -39.49 -25.90
N LYS A 12 26.98 -40.60 -26.20
CA LYS A 12 25.86 -40.59 -27.15
C LYS A 12 24.82 -39.61 -26.60
N THR A 13 24.51 -38.58 -27.36
CA THR A 13 23.38 -37.68 -27.11
C THR A 13 22.10 -38.50 -27.12
N GLY A 14 21.65 -38.97 -25.95
CA GLY A 14 20.41 -39.72 -25.83
C GLY A 14 20.25 -40.55 -24.54
N ASP A 15 21.32 -41.16 -24.01
CA ASP A 15 21.19 -42.10 -22.89
C ASP A 15 21.13 -41.40 -21.53
N ILE A 16 20.04 -41.64 -20.77
CA ILE A 16 19.90 -41.17 -19.38
C ILE A 16 20.67 -42.08 -18.41
N THR A 17 21.35 -41.50 -17.45
CA THR A 17 22.11 -42.24 -16.43
C THR A 17 21.27 -42.57 -15.21
N LYS A 18 21.61 -43.64 -14.49
CA LYS A 18 20.97 -43.95 -13.19
C LYS A 18 21.08 -42.81 -12.18
N ALA A 19 22.17 -42.05 -12.23
CA ALA A 19 22.37 -40.89 -11.35
C ALA A 19 21.39 -39.75 -11.68
N GLU A 20 21.12 -39.50 -12.97
CA GLU A 20 20.12 -38.52 -13.41
C GLU A 20 18.70 -38.94 -13.01
N ILE A 21 18.36 -40.23 -13.18
CA ILE A 21 17.06 -40.77 -12.72
C ILE A 21 16.90 -40.61 -11.21
N GLU A 22 17.93 -40.97 -10.43
CA GLU A 22 17.89 -40.84 -8.97
C GLU A 22 17.80 -39.36 -8.54
N ALA A 23 18.45 -38.43 -9.24
CA ALA A 23 18.33 -37.01 -8.98
C ALA A 23 16.91 -36.47 -9.25
N ILE A 24 16.20 -36.99 -10.26
CA ILE A 24 14.78 -36.64 -10.50
C ILE A 24 13.90 -37.20 -9.38
N LYS A 25 14.06 -38.48 -9.05
CA LYS A 25 13.28 -39.17 -8.01
C LYS A 25 13.42 -38.54 -6.62
N SER A 26 14.63 -38.09 -6.30
CA SER A 26 14.95 -37.44 -5.02
C SER A 26 14.65 -35.93 -5.03
N GLY A 27 14.20 -35.35 -6.15
CA GLY A 27 13.93 -33.92 -6.26
C GLY A 27 15.19 -33.05 -6.16
N LEU A 28 16.34 -33.57 -6.60
CA LEU A 28 17.63 -32.88 -6.54
C LEU A 28 18.12 -32.40 -7.92
N HIS A 29 17.46 -32.79 -9.01
CA HIS A 29 17.85 -32.39 -10.36
C HIS A 29 17.48 -30.92 -10.65
N SER A 30 18.45 -30.13 -11.10
CA SER A 30 18.29 -28.68 -11.32
C SER A 30 17.75 -28.28 -12.70
N ASN A 31 17.78 -29.19 -13.68
CA ASN A 31 17.26 -28.95 -15.02
C ASN A 31 16.40 -30.12 -15.58
N PRO A 32 15.23 -30.43 -14.98
CA PRO A 32 14.41 -31.54 -15.46
C PRO A 32 13.94 -31.42 -16.90
N PHE A 33 13.82 -30.21 -17.46
CA PHE A 33 13.51 -29.99 -18.88
C PHE A 33 14.56 -30.54 -19.86
N ALA A 34 15.79 -30.81 -19.40
CA ALA A 34 16.79 -31.48 -20.23
C ALA A 34 16.58 -33.00 -20.32
N LEU A 35 15.79 -33.58 -19.40
CA LEU A 35 15.61 -35.02 -19.27
C LEU A 35 14.17 -35.47 -19.49
N LEU A 36 13.20 -34.71 -18.98
CA LEU A 36 11.78 -34.99 -19.03
C LEU A 36 11.10 -34.28 -20.21
N GLY A 37 9.99 -34.86 -20.63
CA GLY A 37 9.16 -34.42 -21.73
C GLY A 37 9.51 -35.07 -23.06
N VAL A 38 9.13 -34.41 -24.15
CA VAL A 38 9.33 -34.90 -25.51
C VAL A 38 10.68 -34.42 -26.07
N HIS A 39 11.54 -35.38 -26.41
CA HIS A 39 12.87 -35.19 -26.97
C HIS A 39 12.98 -35.76 -28.37
N GLU A 40 13.67 -35.05 -29.25
CA GLU A 40 14.08 -35.54 -30.56
C GLU A 40 15.32 -36.43 -30.38
N THR A 41 15.29 -37.61 -30.99
CA THR A 41 16.38 -38.60 -30.99
C THR A 41 16.74 -38.96 -32.44
N PRO A 42 17.89 -39.61 -32.69
CA PRO A 42 18.22 -40.09 -34.03
C PRO A 42 17.20 -41.07 -34.64
N GLU A 43 16.35 -41.67 -33.80
CA GLU A 43 15.37 -42.71 -34.15
C GLU A 43 13.93 -42.17 -34.23
N GLY A 44 13.71 -40.87 -33.97
CA GLY A 44 12.40 -40.22 -33.96
C GLY A 44 12.19 -39.36 -32.72
N PHE A 45 11.03 -39.48 -32.07
CA PHE A 45 10.75 -38.82 -30.80
C PHE A 45 10.67 -39.84 -29.66
N SER A 46 11.15 -39.43 -28.48
CA SER A 46 11.02 -40.19 -27.23
C SER A 46 10.38 -39.30 -26.17
N ALA A 47 9.55 -39.89 -25.32
CA ALA A 47 8.99 -39.22 -24.15
C ALA A 47 9.62 -39.80 -22.88
N ARG A 48 9.95 -38.92 -21.93
CA ARG A 48 10.34 -39.31 -20.57
C ARG A 48 9.47 -38.61 -19.55
N CYS A 49 9.00 -39.33 -18.55
CA CYS A 49 8.20 -38.74 -17.49
C CYS A 49 8.50 -39.35 -16.12
N PHE A 50 8.25 -38.55 -15.09
CA PHE A 50 8.26 -38.99 -13.70
C PHE A 50 6.85 -38.85 -13.13
N ILE A 51 6.16 -39.97 -12.94
CA ILE A 51 4.79 -40.04 -12.43
C ILE A 51 4.81 -40.97 -11.20
N PRO A 52 5.06 -40.41 -9.99
CA PRO A 52 5.15 -41.21 -8.77
C PRO A 52 3.89 -42.05 -8.53
N GLY A 53 4.08 -43.35 -8.34
CA GLY A 53 3.02 -44.31 -8.05
C GLY A 53 2.33 -44.92 -9.27
N ALA A 54 2.70 -44.57 -10.50
CA ALA A 54 2.27 -45.29 -11.70
C ALA A 54 3.09 -46.58 -11.90
N GLU A 55 2.45 -47.60 -12.45
CA GLU A 55 3.07 -48.88 -12.86
C GLU A 55 3.14 -49.01 -14.38
N GLU A 56 2.15 -48.45 -15.09
CA GLU A 56 2.09 -48.42 -16.55
C GLU A 56 1.81 -46.99 -17.03
N VAL A 57 2.44 -46.58 -18.13
CA VAL A 57 2.21 -45.26 -18.74
C VAL A 57 2.12 -45.39 -20.26
N SER A 58 1.02 -44.89 -20.81
CA SER A 58 0.82 -44.70 -22.25
C SER A 58 0.77 -43.22 -22.61
N VAL A 59 1.25 -42.87 -23.80
CA VAL A 59 1.33 -41.50 -24.29
C VAL A 59 0.23 -41.26 -25.31
N LEU A 60 -0.50 -40.16 -25.11
CA LEU A 60 -1.55 -39.66 -25.99
C LEU A 60 -1.16 -38.27 -26.52
N THR A 61 -1.55 -37.96 -27.75
CA THR A 61 -1.65 -36.56 -28.21
C THR A 61 -2.72 -35.81 -27.41
N LEU A 62 -2.70 -34.47 -27.44
CA LEU A 62 -3.73 -33.66 -26.77
C LEU A 62 -5.16 -33.96 -27.25
N ASP A 63 -5.31 -34.40 -28.51
CA ASP A 63 -6.59 -34.81 -29.11
C ASP A 63 -7.00 -36.25 -28.73
N GLY A 64 -6.21 -36.95 -27.91
CA GLY A 64 -6.52 -38.28 -27.37
C GLY A 64 -6.02 -39.47 -28.19
N ASN A 65 -5.29 -39.25 -29.29
CA ASN A 65 -4.73 -40.34 -30.08
C ASN A 65 -3.53 -40.99 -29.38
N PHE A 66 -3.51 -42.32 -29.28
CA PHE A 66 -2.38 -43.08 -28.75
C PHE A 66 -1.16 -42.98 -29.66
N VAL A 67 0.01 -42.71 -29.08
CA VAL A 67 1.28 -42.53 -29.79
C VAL A 67 2.43 -43.34 -29.21
N GLY A 68 2.28 -44.01 -28.07
CA GLY A 68 3.34 -44.87 -27.55
C GLY A 68 3.06 -45.41 -26.15
N GLU A 69 3.83 -46.42 -25.77
CA GLU A 69 3.82 -47.03 -24.44
C GLU A 69 5.22 -46.91 -23.84
N LEU A 70 5.31 -46.39 -22.62
CA LEU A 70 6.59 -46.10 -21.98
C LEU A 70 7.01 -47.26 -21.10
N LYS A 71 8.28 -47.64 -21.22
CA LYS A 71 8.88 -48.64 -20.36
C LYS A 71 9.18 -48.03 -18.99
N GLN A 72 8.75 -48.71 -17.93
CA GLN A 72 9.18 -48.39 -16.58
C GLN A 72 10.68 -48.70 -16.44
N LEU A 73 11.48 -47.67 -16.16
CA LEU A 73 12.92 -47.82 -15.92
C LEU A 73 13.22 -48.04 -14.45
N GLU A 74 12.44 -47.43 -13.56
CA GLU A 74 12.54 -47.57 -12.10
C GLU A 74 11.14 -47.70 -11.48
N PRO A 75 10.95 -48.58 -10.47
CA PRO A 75 9.65 -48.84 -9.84
C PRO A 75 8.96 -47.60 -9.24
N ASP A 76 9.75 -46.59 -8.88
CA ASP A 76 9.26 -45.37 -8.22
C ASP A 76 8.57 -44.37 -9.18
N GLY A 77 8.40 -44.75 -10.46
CA GLY A 77 7.57 -44.02 -11.41
C GLY A 77 8.34 -43.25 -12.49
N PHE A 78 9.55 -43.69 -12.86
CA PHE A 78 10.29 -43.12 -13.99
C PHE A 78 10.09 -43.97 -15.25
N PHE A 79 9.66 -43.33 -16.34
CA PHE A 79 9.31 -43.99 -17.59
C PHE A 79 9.99 -43.35 -18.80
N GLU A 80 10.34 -44.15 -19.79
CA GLU A 80 10.89 -43.72 -21.08
C GLU A 80 10.44 -44.64 -22.21
N GLY A 81 10.21 -44.09 -23.39
CA GLY A 81 9.89 -44.88 -24.57
C GLY A 81 9.71 -44.04 -25.84
N PRO A 82 9.85 -44.66 -27.03
CA PRO A 82 9.61 -44.00 -28.30
C PRO A 82 8.12 -43.62 -28.46
N ILE A 83 7.86 -42.53 -29.15
CA ILE A 83 6.51 -42.06 -29.49
C ILE A 83 6.38 -41.76 -30.98
N ASP A 84 5.24 -42.12 -31.57
CA ASP A 84 4.91 -41.95 -32.98
C ASP A 84 4.26 -40.58 -33.22
N ILE A 85 5.10 -39.55 -33.34
CA ILE A 85 4.70 -38.19 -33.71
C ILE A 85 5.61 -37.65 -34.83
N SER A 86 5.06 -36.78 -35.70
CA SER A 86 5.80 -36.21 -36.84
C SER A 86 6.51 -34.89 -36.54
N LYS A 87 6.13 -34.22 -35.44
CA LYS A 87 6.73 -32.99 -34.94
C LYS A 87 6.64 -32.95 -33.43
N ARG A 88 7.59 -32.27 -32.77
CA ARG A 88 7.52 -32.01 -31.32
C ARG A 88 6.20 -31.30 -30.99
N GLN A 89 5.49 -31.83 -30.01
CA GLN A 89 4.21 -31.29 -29.52
C GLN A 89 3.99 -31.73 -28.07
N PRO A 90 3.14 -31.01 -27.31
CA PRO A 90 2.70 -31.47 -26.00
C PRO A 90 1.98 -32.81 -26.06
N VAL A 91 2.15 -33.59 -25.00
CA VAL A 91 1.53 -34.91 -24.84
C VAL A 91 0.83 -35.03 -23.50
N ARG A 92 -0.07 -36.01 -23.40
CA ARG A 92 -0.74 -36.41 -22.18
C ARG A 92 -0.40 -37.85 -21.86
N TYR A 93 -0.02 -38.11 -20.63
CA TYR A 93 0.22 -39.45 -20.10
C TYR A 93 -1.07 -40.00 -19.53
N ARG A 94 -1.43 -41.22 -19.92
CA ARG A 94 -2.42 -42.04 -19.23
C ARG A 94 -1.65 -43.03 -18.36
N ALA A 95 -1.74 -42.85 -17.05
CA ALA A 95 -1.03 -43.61 -16.04
C ALA A 95 -1.98 -44.55 -15.30
N CYS A 96 -1.50 -45.76 -15.02
CA CYS A 96 -2.29 -46.80 -14.35
C CYS A 96 -1.54 -47.36 -13.14
N ARG A 97 -2.30 -47.75 -12.12
CA ARG A 97 -1.84 -48.58 -11.00
C ARG A 97 -3.02 -49.42 -10.53
N ASP A 98 -2.85 -50.74 -10.50
CA ASP A 98 -3.96 -51.67 -10.23
C ASP A 98 -5.18 -51.34 -11.12
N ASP A 99 -6.36 -51.13 -10.52
CA ASP A 99 -7.60 -50.74 -11.21
C ASP A 99 -7.77 -49.21 -11.38
N ALA A 100 -6.82 -48.40 -10.90
CA ALA A 100 -6.89 -46.95 -10.97
C ALA A 100 -6.17 -46.39 -12.21
N GLU A 101 -6.87 -45.57 -12.98
CA GLU A 101 -6.34 -44.84 -14.15
C GLU A 101 -6.50 -43.33 -13.93
N TRP A 102 -5.48 -42.56 -14.29
CA TRP A 102 -5.53 -41.10 -14.32
C TRP A 102 -4.72 -40.53 -15.49
N ALA A 103 -5.03 -39.29 -15.86
CA ALA A 103 -4.32 -38.58 -16.92
C ALA A 103 -3.48 -37.43 -16.35
N VAL A 104 -2.31 -37.20 -16.94
CA VAL A 104 -1.41 -36.09 -16.60
C VAL A 104 -0.95 -35.46 -17.91
N THR A 105 -1.30 -34.20 -18.15
CA THR A 105 -0.69 -33.45 -19.27
C THR A 105 0.75 -33.08 -18.89
N ASP A 106 1.70 -33.32 -19.80
CA ASP A 106 3.12 -33.19 -19.49
C ASP A 106 3.57 -31.72 -19.38
N PRO A 107 3.98 -31.22 -18.20
CA PRO A 107 4.49 -29.85 -18.08
C PRO A 107 5.84 -29.66 -18.78
N TYR A 108 6.62 -30.72 -19.02
CA TYR A 108 7.98 -30.62 -19.56
C TYR A 108 8.04 -30.60 -21.09
N SER A 109 6.91 -30.86 -21.76
CA SER A 109 6.79 -30.70 -23.21
C SER A 109 6.74 -29.23 -23.66
N PHE A 110 6.35 -28.31 -22.77
CA PHE A 110 6.16 -26.91 -23.10
C PHE A 110 7.47 -26.09 -23.08
N GLY A 111 7.58 -25.12 -23.99
CA GLY A 111 8.71 -24.19 -24.07
C GLY A 111 8.76 -23.14 -22.95
N PRO A 112 9.74 -22.22 -22.97
CA PRO A 112 9.74 -21.04 -22.11
C PRO A 112 8.61 -20.07 -22.44
N VAL A 113 8.02 -19.49 -21.40
CA VAL A 113 7.01 -18.43 -21.53
C VAL A 113 7.69 -17.07 -21.53
N LEU A 114 8.68 -16.87 -20.65
CA LEU A 114 9.51 -15.66 -20.65
C LEU A 114 10.48 -15.66 -21.85
N GLY A 115 10.55 -14.52 -22.53
CA GLY A 115 11.38 -14.32 -23.71
C GLY A 115 12.67 -13.51 -23.43
N PRO A 116 13.55 -13.39 -24.44
CA PRO A 116 14.81 -12.64 -24.32
C PRO A 116 14.64 -11.16 -23.94
N MET A 117 13.52 -10.54 -24.33
CA MET A 117 13.22 -9.15 -23.97
C MET A 117 12.83 -9.01 -22.49
N ASP A 118 12.08 -9.97 -21.94
CA ASP A 118 11.80 -9.99 -20.50
C ASP A 118 13.13 -10.10 -19.73
N ASP A 119 14.03 -10.99 -20.17
CA ASP A 119 15.35 -11.14 -19.53
C ASP A 119 16.18 -9.86 -19.57
N TYR A 120 16.19 -9.16 -20.71
CA TYR A 120 16.92 -7.91 -20.87
C TYR A 120 16.42 -6.83 -19.88
N PHE A 121 15.11 -6.57 -19.84
CA PHE A 121 14.53 -5.51 -19.00
C PHE A 121 14.57 -5.85 -17.51
N VAL A 122 14.46 -7.14 -17.16
CA VAL A 122 14.63 -7.59 -15.76
C VAL A 122 16.05 -7.31 -15.29
N ARG A 123 17.07 -7.67 -16.09
CA ARG A 123 18.47 -7.44 -15.73
C ARG A 123 18.83 -5.97 -15.61
N GLU A 124 18.22 -5.13 -16.44
CA GLU A 124 18.42 -3.68 -16.38
C GLU A 124 17.64 -3.02 -15.22
N GLY A 125 16.60 -3.68 -14.69
CA GLY A 125 15.73 -3.12 -13.66
C GLY A 125 14.79 -2.03 -14.17
N SER A 126 14.39 -2.14 -15.45
CA SER A 126 13.51 -1.19 -16.15
C SER A 126 12.19 -1.82 -16.61
N HIS A 127 11.96 -3.11 -16.31
CA HIS A 127 10.69 -3.76 -16.58
C HIS A 127 9.59 -3.18 -15.68
N LEU A 128 8.80 -2.21 -16.18
CA LEU A 128 7.76 -1.49 -15.40
C LEU A 128 6.44 -2.26 -15.23
N ARG A 129 6.32 -3.43 -15.86
CA ARG A 129 5.15 -4.31 -15.79
C ARG A 129 5.50 -5.73 -15.40
N LEU A 130 6.49 -5.88 -14.51
CA LEU A 130 7.01 -7.18 -14.09
C LEU A 130 5.92 -8.02 -13.42
N PHE A 131 4.92 -7.37 -12.84
CA PHE A 131 3.69 -7.98 -12.30
C PHE A 131 2.77 -8.65 -13.35
N ASP A 132 3.03 -8.50 -14.66
CA ASP A 132 2.33 -9.27 -15.71
C ASP A 132 3.10 -10.55 -16.10
N ARG A 133 4.28 -10.75 -15.53
CA ARG A 133 5.22 -11.83 -15.89
C ARG A 133 5.61 -12.71 -14.71
N MET A 134 5.75 -12.12 -13.53
CA MET A 134 6.12 -12.79 -12.30
C MET A 134 4.88 -13.23 -11.52
N GLY A 135 5.04 -14.29 -10.73
CA GLY A 135 3.97 -14.90 -9.98
C GLY A 135 3.20 -15.92 -10.79
N ALA A 136 1.89 -16.06 -10.56
CA ALA A 136 1.03 -17.05 -11.24
C ALA A 136 0.03 -16.39 -12.21
N HIS A 137 0.11 -16.74 -13.49
CA HIS A 137 -0.76 -16.21 -14.55
C HIS A 137 -1.50 -17.32 -15.32
N PRO A 138 -2.83 -17.22 -15.50
CA PRO A 138 -3.54 -18.12 -16.39
C PRO A 138 -3.03 -17.92 -17.82
N LEU A 139 -2.73 -19.03 -18.50
CA LEU A 139 -2.19 -18.99 -19.85
C LEU A 139 -2.73 -20.18 -20.66
N LYS A 140 -3.08 -19.91 -21.91
CA LYS A 140 -3.27 -20.96 -22.92
C LYS A 140 -2.00 -21.11 -23.73
N LEU A 141 -1.27 -22.21 -23.54
CA LEU A 141 -0.02 -22.49 -24.26
C LEU A 141 -0.17 -23.74 -25.11
N GLU A 142 0.15 -23.64 -26.40
CA GLU A 142 0.10 -24.74 -27.37
C GLU A 142 -1.22 -25.56 -27.33
N GLY A 143 -2.35 -24.87 -27.08
CA GLY A 143 -3.69 -25.46 -27.06
C GLY A 143 -4.18 -25.91 -25.69
N VAL A 144 -3.32 -25.91 -24.65
CA VAL A 144 -3.67 -26.34 -23.29
C VAL A 144 -3.83 -25.14 -22.37
N GLU A 145 -4.89 -25.15 -21.56
CA GLU A 145 -5.11 -24.17 -20.50
C GLU A 145 -4.31 -24.58 -19.25
N GLY A 146 -3.75 -23.61 -18.54
CA GLY A 146 -3.00 -23.85 -17.32
C GLY A 146 -2.53 -22.56 -16.70
N PHE A 147 -1.49 -22.66 -15.86
CA PHE A 147 -0.86 -21.49 -15.25
C PHE A 147 0.63 -21.46 -15.55
N HIS A 148 1.12 -20.28 -15.94
CA HIS A 148 2.53 -19.94 -15.89
C HIS A 148 2.87 -19.47 -14.48
N PHE A 149 3.93 -20.04 -13.91
CA PHE A 149 4.51 -19.63 -12.64
C PHE A 149 5.91 -19.12 -12.86
N ALA A 150 6.26 -17.98 -12.27
CA ALA A 150 7.62 -17.43 -12.30
C ALA A 150 8.03 -16.80 -10.96
N VAL A 151 9.25 -17.10 -10.49
CA VAL A 151 9.77 -16.58 -9.22
C VAL A 151 11.26 -16.32 -9.29
N TRP A 152 11.72 -15.25 -8.65
CA TRP A 152 13.14 -14.90 -8.58
C TRP A 152 13.80 -15.58 -7.37
N ALA A 153 14.76 -16.45 -7.63
CA ALA A 153 15.50 -17.20 -6.62
C ALA A 153 16.88 -17.60 -7.17
N PRO A 154 17.78 -16.62 -7.42
CA PRO A 154 19.00 -16.81 -8.19
C PRO A 154 19.99 -17.79 -7.57
N ASN A 155 19.98 -17.94 -6.24
CA ASN A 155 20.91 -18.81 -5.53
C ASN A 155 20.34 -20.20 -5.24
N ALA A 156 19.05 -20.42 -5.52
CA ALA A 156 18.43 -21.72 -5.33
C ALA A 156 19.07 -22.78 -6.23
N ARG A 157 19.20 -24.00 -5.73
CA ARG A 157 19.63 -25.16 -6.54
C ARG A 157 18.48 -25.78 -7.33
N ARG A 158 17.26 -25.64 -6.80
CA ARG A 158 16.02 -26.10 -7.41
C ARG A 158 14.87 -25.27 -6.85
N VAL A 159 13.90 -24.96 -7.71
CA VAL A 159 12.58 -24.47 -7.30
C VAL A 159 11.50 -25.35 -7.92
N SER A 160 10.46 -25.64 -7.17
CA SER A 160 9.24 -26.28 -7.66
C SER A 160 8.01 -25.49 -7.23
N VAL A 161 6.98 -25.49 -8.06
CA VAL A 161 5.65 -25.06 -7.62
C VAL A 161 4.94 -26.26 -6.99
N VAL A 162 4.40 -26.08 -5.79
CA VAL A 162 3.66 -27.09 -5.05
C VAL A 162 2.28 -26.58 -4.70
N GLY A 163 1.28 -27.46 -4.69
CA GLY A 163 -0.09 -27.09 -4.38
C GLY A 163 -1.03 -28.28 -4.46
N ASP A 164 -2.33 -28.01 -4.34
CA ASP A 164 -3.35 -29.07 -4.33
C ASP A 164 -3.31 -29.92 -5.62
N PHE A 165 -3.03 -29.28 -6.76
CA PHE A 165 -2.94 -29.93 -8.08
C PHE A 165 -1.81 -30.96 -8.20
N ASN A 166 -0.85 -30.98 -7.26
CA ASN A 166 0.24 -31.94 -7.26
C ASN A 166 0.48 -32.59 -5.90
N ASN A 167 -0.51 -32.56 -5.00
CA ASN A 167 -0.45 -33.09 -3.64
C ASN A 167 0.72 -32.52 -2.83
N TRP A 168 1.09 -31.26 -3.08
CA TRP A 168 2.21 -30.60 -2.43
C TRP A 168 3.57 -31.32 -2.61
N ASP A 169 3.73 -32.09 -3.69
CA ASP A 169 4.94 -32.87 -3.99
C ASP A 169 5.88 -32.09 -4.94
N GLY A 170 6.94 -31.51 -4.38
CA GLY A 170 7.92 -30.70 -5.11
C GLY A 170 8.76 -31.44 -6.14
N ARG A 171 8.62 -32.76 -6.29
CA ARG A 171 9.30 -33.51 -7.37
C ARG A 171 8.55 -33.47 -8.70
N ARG A 172 7.28 -33.08 -8.70
CA ARG A 172 6.39 -33.18 -9.87
C ARG A 172 6.50 -31.98 -10.82
N HIS A 173 6.56 -30.76 -10.28
CA HIS A 173 6.55 -29.52 -11.05
C HIS A 173 7.80 -28.68 -10.77
N VAL A 174 8.97 -29.23 -11.12
CA VAL A 174 10.26 -28.56 -11.00
C VAL A 174 10.41 -27.52 -12.09
N MET A 175 10.76 -26.30 -11.70
CA MET A 175 10.80 -25.14 -12.57
C MET A 175 12.10 -25.08 -13.39
N ARG A 176 12.04 -24.43 -14.55
CA ARG A 176 13.19 -24.13 -15.41
C ARG A 176 13.96 -22.93 -14.88
N PHE A 177 15.27 -23.09 -14.66
CA PHE A 177 16.12 -21.97 -14.27
C PHE A 177 16.57 -21.14 -15.49
N ARG A 178 16.29 -19.84 -15.46
CA ARG A 178 16.76 -18.84 -16.42
C ARG A 178 18.04 -18.21 -15.89
N LYS A 179 19.18 -18.75 -16.34
CA LYS A 179 20.51 -18.43 -15.80
C LYS A 179 20.85 -16.93 -15.84
N ASP A 180 20.42 -16.21 -16.86
CA ASP A 180 20.78 -14.80 -17.05
C ASP A 180 20.04 -13.84 -16.11
N THR A 181 18.87 -14.24 -15.58
CA THR A 181 18.03 -13.41 -14.70
C THR A 181 17.92 -13.95 -13.28
N GLY A 182 18.22 -15.22 -13.05
CA GLY A 182 17.97 -15.87 -11.77
C GLY A 182 16.49 -16.22 -11.53
N ILE A 183 15.65 -16.14 -12.57
CA ILE A 183 14.23 -16.48 -12.50
C ILE A 183 14.04 -17.97 -12.75
N TRP A 184 13.12 -18.57 -12.00
CA TRP A 184 12.61 -19.91 -12.23
C TRP A 184 11.22 -19.80 -12.85
N GLU A 185 10.91 -20.58 -13.89
CA GLU A 185 9.58 -20.60 -14.50
C GLU A 185 9.07 -21.99 -14.87
N ILE A 186 7.75 -22.18 -14.91
CA ILE A 186 7.10 -23.37 -15.47
C ILE A 186 5.71 -23.01 -15.99
N PHE A 187 5.29 -23.66 -17.07
CA PHE A 187 3.88 -23.75 -17.42
C PHE A 187 3.33 -25.07 -16.87
N ALA A 188 2.39 -24.99 -15.92
CA ALA A 188 1.70 -26.15 -15.36
C ALA A 188 0.33 -26.30 -16.05
N PRO A 189 0.18 -27.28 -16.95
CA PRO A 189 -1.07 -27.53 -17.66
C PRO A 189 -2.15 -28.03 -16.69
N ASP A 190 -3.41 -27.81 -17.06
CA ASP A 190 -4.60 -28.26 -16.31
C ASP A 190 -4.68 -27.76 -14.85
N VAL A 191 -3.87 -26.76 -14.48
CA VAL A 191 -4.04 -25.99 -13.24
C VAL A 191 -5.10 -24.92 -13.47
N TYR A 192 -6.04 -24.80 -12.54
CA TYR A 192 -7.15 -23.86 -12.63
C TYR A 192 -7.02 -22.72 -11.62
N ALA A 193 -7.79 -21.65 -11.80
CA ALA A 193 -7.93 -20.60 -10.79
C ALA A 193 -8.57 -21.16 -9.51
N GLY A 194 -8.17 -20.66 -8.35
CA GLY A 194 -8.65 -21.06 -7.04
C GLY A 194 -7.79 -22.12 -6.34
N CYS A 195 -6.71 -22.61 -6.96
CA CYS A 195 -5.80 -23.57 -6.35
C CYS A 195 -4.81 -22.89 -5.40
N ALA A 196 -4.67 -23.42 -4.19
CA ALA A 196 -3.60 -23.00 -3.29
C ALA A 196 -2.25 -23.51 -3.79
N TYR A 197 -1.23 -22.65 -3.76
CA TYR A 197 0.13 -22.99 -4.16
C TYR A 197 1.20 -22.24 -3.35
N LYS A 198 2.41 -22.78 -3.37
CA LYS A 198 3.64 -22.21 -2.84
C LYS A 198 4.84 -22.61 -3.69
N PHE A 199 6.00 -22.02 -3.40
CA PHE A 199 7.28 -22.47 -3.92
C PHE A 199 8.02 -23.32 -2.90
N GLU A 200 8.43 -24.51 -3.34
CA GLU A 200 9.36 -25.38 -2.62
C GLU A 200 10.77 -25.17 -3.16
N ILE A 201 11.66 -24.66 -2.30
CA ILE A 201 12.99 -24.19 -2.69
C ILE A 201 14.06 -25.04 -2.02
N LEU A 202 14.96 -25.59 -2.83
CA LEU A 202 16.22 -26.15 -2.37
C LEU A 202 17.26 -25.02 -2.36
N GLY A 203 17.65 -24.55 -1.19
CA GLY A 203 18.51 -23.38 -1.02
C GLY A 203 19.94 -23.59 -1.53
N ALA A 204 20.74 -22.52 -1.51
CA ALA A 204 22.12 -22.51 -2.01
C ALA A 204 23.02 -23.62 -1.42
N ASN A 205 22.76 -24.04 -0.18
CA ASN A 205 23.52 -25.09 0.51
C ASN A 205 23.01 -26.52 0.26
N GLY A 206 21.90 -26.67 -0.48
CA GLY A 206 21.26 -27.97 -0.71
C GLY A 206 20.27 -28.40 0.38
N GLU A 207 19.90 -27.48 1.28
CA GLU A 207 18.87 -27.70 2.29
C GLU A 207 17.50 -27.31 1.74
N LEU A 208 16.47 -28.09 2.10
CA LEU A 208 15.09 -27.79 1.75
C LEU A 208 14.58 -26.69 2.69
N LEU A 209 14.17 -25.55 2.12
CA LEU A 209 13.69 -24.40 2.88
C LEU A 209 12.19 -24.56 3.23
N PRO A 210 11.68 -23.81 4.23
CA PRO A 210 10.24 -23.67 4.43
C PRO A 210 9.54 -23.22 3.14
N LEU A 211 8.32 -23.73 2.91
CA LEU A 211 7.54 -23.37 1.73
C LEU A 211 7.25 -21.86 1.70
N LYS A 212 7.57 -21.23 0.57
CA LYS A 212 7.42 -19.80 0.36
C LYS A 212 6.10 -19.46 -0.33
N ALA A 213 5.39 -18.47 0.21
CA ALA A 213 4.36 -17.78 -0.54
C ALA A 213 4.98 -17.03 -1.72
N ASP A 214 4.20 -16.81 -2.75
CA ASP A 214 4.64 -16.09 -3.95
C ASP A 214 4.81 -14.59 -3.65
N PRO A 215 6.01 -14.01 -3.85
CA PRO A 215 6.24 -12.56 -3.69
C PRO A 215 5.33 -11.68 -4.57
N TYR A 216 4.86 -12.23 -5.69
CA TYR A 216 3.97 -11.60 -6.67
C TYR A 216 2.54 -12.20 -6.62
N ALA A 217 2.16 -12.82 -5.51
CA ALA A 217 0.80 -13.33 -5.32
C ALA A 217 -0.23 -12.22 -5.58
N ARG A 218 -1.19 -12.49 -6.48
CA ARG A 218 -2.33 -11.59 -6.73
C ARG A 218 -3.53 -11.89 -5.83
N ARG A 219 -3.48 -13.04 -5.15
CA ARG A 219 -4.48 -13.51 -4.18
C ARG A 219 -3.80 -14.45 -3.17
N ALA A 220 -4.27 -14.43 -1.94
CA ALA A 220 -3.79 -15.30 -0.86
C ALA A 220 -4.95 -16.03 -0.17
N GLU A 221 -4.65 -17.09 0.57
CA GLU A 221 -5.59 -17.69 1.52
C GLU A 221 -5.80 -16.77 2.73
N LEU A 222 -6.99 -16.84 3.34
CA LEU A 222 -7.27 -16.13 4.58
C LEU A 222 -6.39 -16.67 5.73
N ARG A 223 -5.67 -15.77 6.41
CA ARG A 223 -4.87 -16.10 7.60
C ARG A 223 -5.68 -16.91 8.64
N PRO A 224 -5.04 -17.84 9.40
CA PRO A 224 -3.60 -18.06 9.51
C PRO A 224 -3.00 -18.93 8.39
N LYS A 225 -3.80 -19.35 7.41
CA LYS A 225 -3.24 -19.96 6.20
C LYS A 225 -2.40 -18.94 5.42
N ASN A 226 -1.47 -19.44 4.62
CA ASN A 226 -0.41 -18.64 4.03
C ASN A 226 0.04 -19.14 2.65
N ALA A 227 -0.81 -19.90 1.95
CA ALA A 227 -0.57 -20.18 0.53
C ALA A 227 -1.04 -19.00 -0.33
N SER A 228 -0.35 -18.83 -1.46
CA SER A 228 -0.85 -18.01 -2.55
C SER A 228 -1.96 -18.77 -3.27
N VAL A 229 -2.84 -18.06 -3.98
CA VAL A 229 -3.98 -18.68 -4.68
C VAL A 229 -3.91 -18.29 -6.15
N THR A 230 -3.95 -19.28 -7.05
CA THR A 230 -4.06 -19.01 -8.49
C THR A 230 -5.34 -18.25 -8.75
N THR A 231 -5.29 -17.19 -9.56
CA THR A 231 -6.46 -16.37 -9.85
C THR A 231 -6.53 -16.03 -11.32
N SER A 232 -7.75 -15.84 -11.82
CA SER A 232 -7.97 -15.32 -13.17
C SER A 232 -7.41 -13.90 -13.30
N GLU A 233 -7.25 -13.43 -14.54
CA GLU A 233 -6.95 -12.02 -14.76
C GLU A 233 -8.06 -11.13 -14.20
N LEU A 234 -7.66 -10.09 -13.47
CA LEU A 234 -8.57 -9.15 -12.83
C LEU A 234 -9.51 -8.56 -13.89
N THR A 235 -10.80 -8.87 -13.76
CA THR A 235 -11.81 -8.42 -14.71
C THR A 235 -12.78 -7.47 -14.00
N GLN A 236 -12.57 -6.17 -14.21
CA GLN A 236 -13.43 -5.11 -13.69
C GLN A 236 -13.86 -4.19 -14.84
N LYS A 237 -15.18 -3.94 -14.94
CA LYS A 237 -15.71 -2.91 -15.84
C LYS A 237 -15.63 -1.55 -15.14
N TRP A 238 -14.61 -0.79 -15.48
CA TRP A 238 -14.40 0.56 -14.95
C TRP A 238 -15.37 1.58 -15.58
N GLU A 239 -15.86 2.49 -14.76
CA GLU A 239 -16.73 3.62 -15.12
C GLU A 239 -16.16 4.94 -14.56
N ASP A 240 -14.85 5.01 -14.39
CA ASP A 240 -14.13 6.05 -13.65
C ASP A 240 -13.28 6.98 -14.53
N GLN A 241 -13.42 6.87 -15.86
CA GLN A 241 -12.61 7.63 -16.82
C GLN A 241 -12.62 9.14 -16.53
N ALA A 242 -13.79 9.72 -16.24
CA ALA A 242 -13.91 11.15 -15.95
C ALA A 242 -13.17 11.57 -14.67
N HIS A 243 -13.16 10.73 -13.63
CA HIS A 243 -12.44 10.97 -12.38
C HIS A 243 -10.92 10.96 -12.64
N ARG A 244 -10.43 9.96 -13.36
CA ARG A 244 -9.01 9.84 -13.69
C ARG A 244 -8.51 10.96 -14.61
N GLU A 245 -9.32 11.34 -15.61
CA GLU A 245 -9.01 12.48 -16.49
C GLU A 245 -8.95 13.80 -15.72
N HIS A 246 -9.86 14.02 -14.76
CA HIS A 246 -9.82 15.19 -13.91
C HIS A 246 -8.50 15.28 -13.14
N TRP A 247 -8.13 14.23 -12.40
CA TRP A 247 -6.91 14.24 -11.58
C TRP A 247 -5.63 14.33 -12.41
N ALA A 248 -5.61 13.76 -13.62
CA ALA A 248 -4.48 13.88 -14.54
C ALA A 248 -4.25 15.31 -15.09
N GLN A 249 -5.25 16.20 -15.00
CA GLN A 249 -5.22 17.54 -15.61
C GLN A 249 -5.09 18.68 -14.60
N VAL A 250 -5.37 18.43 -13.31
CA VAL A 250 -5.37 19.47 -12.27
C VAL A 250 -4.08 19.45 -11.45
N ASP A 251 -3.66 20.62 -10.96
CA ASP A 251 -2.66 20.69 -9.90
C ASP A 251 -3.32 20.31 -8.57
N GLN A 252 -2.97 19.14 -8.04
CA GLN A 252 -3.51 18.59 -6.79
C GLN A 252 -3.31 19.54 -5.61
N ARG A 253 -2.26 20.37 -5.60
CA ARG A 253 -2.04 21.38 -4.53
C ARG A 253 -3.13 22.45 -4.52
N ARG A 254 -3.79 22.68 -5.67
CA ARG A 254 -4.89 23.63 -5.83
C ARG A 254 -6.26 23.04 -5.49
N GLN A 255 -6.36 21.72 -5.29
CA GLN A 255 -7.63 21.05 -5.02
C GLN A 255 -7.88 20.93 -3.51
N PRO A 256 -9.15 20.80 -3.09
CA PRO A 256 -9.47 20.44 -1.71
C PRO A 256 -9.12 18.96 -1.48
N ILE A 257 -8.19 18.69 -0.56
CA ILE A 257 -7.86 17.33 -0.11
C ILE A 257 -8.23 17.21 1.37
N SER A 258 -9.29 16.46 1.64
CA SER A 258 -9.77 16.09 2.97
C SER A 258 -9.94 14.58 3.01
N ILE A 259 -9.06 13.93 3.77
CA ILE A 259 -8.83 12.49 3.80
C ILE A 259 -9.53 11.91 5.03
N TYR A 260 -10.34 10.88 4.81
CA TYR A 260 -10.84 10.02 5.87
C TYR A 260 -9.96 8.76 5.92
N GLU A 261 -9.10 8.68 6.94
CA GLU A 261 -8.21 7.54 7.15
C GLU A 261 -8.98 6.38 7.81
N VAL A 262 -8.86 5.18 7.26
CA VAL A 262 -9.71 4.02 7.58
C VAL A 262 -8.87 2.75 7.71
N HIS A 263 -9.06 2.03 8.82
CA HIS A 263 -8.69 0.62 8.89
C HIS A 263 -9.89 -0.25 8.49
N ALA A 264 -9.84 -0.86 7.31
CA ALA A 264 -10.96 -1.58 6.71
C ALA A 264 -11.57 -2.68 7.62
N GLY A 265 -10.73 -3.33 8.44
CA GLY A 265 -11.17 -4.43 9.31
C GLY A 265 -11.82 -4.01 10.63
N SER A 266 -11.81 -2.71 10.99
CA SER A 266 -12.35 -2.24 12.27
C SER A 266 -13.21 -0.97 12.17
N TRP A 267 -13.39 -0.41 10.97
CA TRP A 267 -14.38 0.66 10.76
C TRP A 267 -15.77 0.22 11.19
N GLN A 268 -16.22 -0.91 10.64
CA GLN A 268 -17.45 -1.59 11.02
C GLN A 268 -17.26 -3.09 10.80
N ARG A 269 -18.00 -3.89 11.57
CA ARG A 269 -18.03 -5.35 11.47
C ARG A 269 -19.46 -5.82 11.24
N ARG A 270 -19.61 -7.04 10.73
CA ARG A 270 -20.91 -7.72 10.71
C ARG A 270 -21.40 -7.95 12.13
N GLU A 271 -22.70 -8.22 12.29
CA GLU A 271 -23.31 -8.51 13.59
C GLU A 271 -22.68 -9.73 14.29
N ASP A 272 -22.15 -10.68 13.51
CA ASP A 272 -21.45 -11.86 14.03
C ASP A 272 -19.95 -11.61 14.37
N GLY A 273 -19.48 -10.36 14.22
CA GLY A 273 -18.11 -9.94 14.50
C GLY A 273 -17.11 -10.18 13.36
N THR A 274 -17.54 -10.78 12.24
CA THR A 274 -16.69 -10.98 11.08
C THR A 274 -16.48 -9.69 10.29
N PHE A 275 -15.48 -9.70 9.40
CA PHE A 275 -15.15 -8.55 8.56
C PHE A 275 -16.25 -8.27 7.54
N LEU A 276 -16.38 -7.00 7.16
CA LEU A 276 -17.14 -6.63 5.97
C LEU A 276 -16.37 -7.02 4.72
N SER A 277 -17.10 -7.43 3.67
CA SER A 277 -16.51 -7.57 2.34
C SER A 277 -16.27 -6.20 1.70
N TRP A 278 -15.46 -6.16 0.64
CA TRP A 278 -15.27 -4.94 -0.15
C TRP A 278 -16.58 -4.38 -0.72
N ASP A 279 -17.51 -5.24 -1.13
CA ASP A 279 -18.83 -4.82 -1.62
C ASP A 279 -19.69 -4.21 -0.50
N GLU A 280 -19.62 -4.75 0.71
CA GLU A 280 -20.33 -4.20 1.87
C GLU A 280 -19.71 -2.88 2.35
N LEU A 281 -18.37 -2.77 2.31
CA LEU A 281 -17.67 -1.51 2.53
C LEU A 281 -18.06 -0.49 1.46
N ALA A 282 -18.14 -0.88 0.19
CA ALA A 282 -18.57 0.01 -0.88
C ALA A 282 -20.01 0.53 -0.66
N ALA A 283 -20.90 -0.34 -0.19
CA ALA A 283 -22.29 0.01 0.09
C ALA A 283 -22.48 0.92 1.31
N GLN A 284 -21.52 0.95 2.25
CA GLN A 284 -21.67 1.67 3.53
C GLN A 284 -20.69 2.84 3.69
N LEU A 285 -19.40 2.60 3.45
CA LEU A 285 -18.34 3.59 3.64
C LEU A 285 -18.39 4.69 2.57
N ILE A 286 -18.60 4.34 1.30
CA ILE A 286 -18.63 5.35 0.21
C ILE A 286 -19.78 6.36 0.41
N PRO A 287 -21.04 5.94 0.68
CA PRO A 287 -22.11 6.90 1.00
C PRO A 287 -21.82 7.71 2.26
N TYR A 288 -21.20 7.10 3.29
CA TYR A 288 -20.82 7.80 4.51
C TYR A 288 -19.82 8.93 4.21
N CYS A 289 -18.71 8.61 3.51
CA CYS A 289 -17.69 9.60 3.15
C CYS A 289 -18.25 10.69 2.24
N THR A 290 -19.17 10.34 1.33
CA THR A 290 -19.85 11.30 0.45
C THR A 290 -20.75 12.25 1.25
N ASP A 291 -21.58 11.75 2.16
CA ASP A 291 -22.41 12.61 3.03
C ASP A 291 -21.56 13.50 3.93
N MET A 292 -20.44 12.97 4.45
CA MET A 292 -19.49 13.72 5.26
C MET A 292 -18.66 14.73 4.47
N GLY A 293 -18.72 14.70 3.13
CA GLY A 293 -18.00 15.64 2.28
C GLY A 293 -16.49 15.40 2.18
N PHE A 294 -15.97 14.26 2.61
CA PHE A 294 -14.56 13.91 2.38
C PHE A 294 -14.26 13.83 0.88
N THR A 295 -13.02 14.09 0.47
CA THR A 295 -12.59 13.99 -0.94
C THR A 295 -11.82 12.71 -1.21
N HIS A 296 -11.19 12.13 -0.18
CA HIS A 296 -10.41 10.91 -0.29
C HIS A 296 -10.68 9.96 0.87
N ILE A 297 -10.53 8.67 0.62
CA ILE A 297 -10.40 7.62 1.63
C ILE A 297 -8.95 7.15 1.59
N GLU A 298 -8.26 7.17 2.72
CA GLU A 298 -6.93 6.57 2.87
C GLU A 298 -7.08 5.29 3.67
N PHE A 299 -6.76 4.15 3.06
CA PHE A 299 -6.74 2.90 3.80
C PHE A 299 -5.37 2.68 4.45
N LEU A 300 -5.38 2.32 5.73
CA LEU A 300 -4.27 1.56 6.32
C LEU A 300 -3.96 0.33 5.45
N PRO A 301 -2.76 -0.27 5.53
CA PRO A 301 -2.32 -1.22 4.53
C PRO A 301 -3.31 -2.38 4.34
N ILE A 302 -3.83 -2.50 3.13
CA ILE A 302 -4.76 -3.58 2.73
C ILE A 302 -4.03 -4.74 2.07
N THR A 303 -2.71 -4.65 1.91
CA THR A 303 -1.85 -5.73 1.42
C THR A 303 -1.92 -6.93 2.34
N GLU A 304 -1.74 -8.14 1.81
CA GLU A 304 -1.87 -9.34 2.64
C GLU A 304 -0.82 -9.37 3.75
N HIS A 305 -1.29 -9.60 4.97
CA HIS A 305 -0.48 -9.59 6.19
C HIS A 305 -0.98 -10.67 7.17
N PRO A 306 -0.08 -11.34 7.90
CA PRO A 306 -0.43 -12.51 8.71
C PRO A 306 -1.07 -12.16 10.06
N TYR A 307 -0.89 -10.92 10.55
CA TYR A 307 -1.19 -10.55 11.94
C TYR A 307 -2.01 -9.27 12.05
N ASP A 308 -3.28 -9.36 12.48
CA ASP A 308 -4.18 -8.17 12.57
C ASP A 308 -3.64 -7.03 13.44
N PRO A 309 -3.02 -7.28 14.61
CA PRO A 309 -2.50 -6.20 15.43
C PRO A 309 -1.27 -5.48 14.85
N SER A 310 -0.77 -5.92 13.68
CA SER A 310 0.16 -5.09 12.88
C SER A 310 -0.53 -3.97 12.12
N TRP A 311 -1.87 -4.00 12.08
CA TRP A 311 -2.75 -3.08 11.33
C TRP A 311 -2.50 -3.05 9.82
N GLY A 312 -1.72 -4.01 9.30
CA GLY A 312 -1.31 -4.10 7.90
C GLY A 312 0.18 -3.77 7.67
N TYR A 313 0.85 -3.08 8.60
CA TYR A 313 2.22 -2.62 8.43
C TYR A 313 3.29 -3.72 8.43
N GLN A 314 2.92 -4.96 8.74
CA GLN A 314 3.81 -6.14 8.59
C GLN A 314 3.32 -7.03 7.44
N THR A 315 3.48 -6.53 6.22
CA THR A 315 3.00 -7.17 4.98
C THR A 315 3.86 -8.35 4.56
N THR A 316 3.22 -9.46 4.14
CA THR A 316 3.88 -10.61 3.49
C THR A 316 3.48 -10.80 2.03
N GLY A 317 2.38 -10.17 1.56
CA GLY A 317 1.93 -10.21 0.17
C GLY A 317 1.62 -8.84 -0.39
N LEU A 318 2.64 -8.11 -0.84
CA LEU A 318 2.52 -6.73 -1.35
C LEU A 318 1.61 -6.59 -2.59
N TYR A 319 1.43 -7.65 -3.38
CA TYR A 319 0.65 -7.64 -4.63
C TYR A 319 -0.79 -8.14 -4.48
N ALA A 320 -1.18 -8.55 -3.28
CA ALA A 320 -2.52 -9.09 -3.00
C ALA A 320 -3.27 -8.16 -2.03
N PRO A 321 -4.46 -7.67 -2.40
CA PRO A 321 -5.43 -7.21 -1.41
C PRO A 321 -5.73 -8.36 -0.43
N SER A 322 -5.82 -8.06 0.86
CA SER A 322 -5.98 -9.08 1.89
C SER A 322 -7.30 -9.83 1.73
N ALA A 323 -7.23 -11.15 1.85
CA ALA A 323 -8.37 -12.05 1.73
C ALA A 323 -9.44 -11.85 2.84
N ARG A 324 -9.14 -11.05 3.87
CA ARG A 324 -10.08 -10.68 4.96
C ARG A 324 -11.39 -10.08 4.44
N PHE A 325 -11.31 -9.35 3.32
CA PHE A 325 -12.42 -8.54 2.81
C PHE A 325 -12.99 -9.09 1.50
N GLY A 326 -12.58 -10.29 1.08
CA GLY A 326 -13.07 -10.95 -0.14
C GLY A 326 -12.01 -11.04 -1.23
N ASP A 327 -12.47 -11.08 -2.49
CA ASP A 327 -11.63 -11.20 -3.66
C ASP A 327 -11.04 -9.85 -4.13
N PRO A 328 -9.94 -9.87 -4.92
CA PRO A 328 -9.36 -8.67 -5.52
C PRO A 328 -10.36 -7.88 -6.38
N GLU A 329 -11.26 -8.55 -7.11
CA GLU A 329 -12.30 -7.92 -7.91
C GLU A 329 -13.25 -7.07 -7.04
N GLY A 330 -13.53 -7.50 -5.81
CA GLY A 330 -14.30 -6.74 -4.82
C GLY A 330 -13.63 -5.42 -4.48
N PHE A 331 -12.31 -5.42 -4.30
CA PHE A 331 -11.58 -4.18 -4.08
C PHE A 331 -11.62 -3.27 -5.33
N ALA A 332 -11.48 -3.83 -6.53
CA ALA A 332 -11.62 -3.06 -7.77
C ALA A 332 -13.03 -2.46 -7.92
N ARG A 333 -14.08 -3.19 -7.51
CA ARG A 333 -15.46 -2.66 -7.46
C ARG A 333 -15.61 -1.54 -6.44
N PHE A 334 -14.97 -1.64 -5.27
CA PHE A 334 -14.94 -0.57 -4.27
C PHE A 334 -14.34 0.72 -4.87
N VAL A 335 -13.15 0.62 -5.46
CA VAL A 335 -12.46 1.78 -6.05
C VAL A 335 -13.29 2.41 -7.17
N ASN A 336 -13.83 1.59 -8.08
CA ASN A 336 -14.73 2.07 -9.12
C ASN A 336 -15.97 2.78 -8.54
N GLY A 337 -16.55 2.25 -7.46
CA GLY A 337 -17.66 2.86 -6.74
C GLY A 337 -17.31 4.23 -6.16
N ALA A 338 -16.12 4.38 -5.58
CA ALA A 338 -15.63 5.63 -5.01
C ALA A 338 -15.43 6.68 -6.10
N HIS A 339 -14.79 6.31 -7.22
CA HIS A 339 -14.55 7.20 -8.34
C HIS A 339 -15.83 7.70 -9.00
N LYS A 340 -16.87 6.86 -9.09
CA LYS A 340 -18.19 7.26 -9.63
C LYS A 340 -18.85 8.41 -8.87
N VAL A 341 -18.49 8.60 -7.60
CA VAL A 341 -18.97 9.71 -6.76
C VAL A 341 -17.89 10.77 -6.50
N GLY A 342 -16.74 10.67 -7.18
CA GLY A 342 -15.65 11.64 -7.10
C GLY A 342 -14.84 11.57 -5.79
N ILE A 343 -14.81 10.41 -5.14
CA ILE A 343 -13.94 10.14 -3.99
C ILE A 343 -12.68 9.44 -4.47
N GLY A 344 -11.51 9.98 -4.13
CA GLY A 344 -10.24 9.31 -4.41
C GLY A 344 -9.90 8.24 -3.37
N VAL A 345 -9.13 7.23 -3.77
CA VAL A 345 -8.67 6.13 -2.88
C VAL A 345 -7.15 6.13 -2.78
N LEU A 346 -6.66 6.33 -1.56
CA LEU A 346 -5.25 6.28 -1.20
C LEU A 346 -4.97 4.98 -0.43
N LEU A 347 -3.74 4.48 -0.56
CA LEU A 347 -3.28 3.30 0.16
C LEU A 347 -2.00 3.61 0.93
N ASP A 348 -1.99 3.26 2.21
CA ASP A 348 -0.76 3.11 2.98
C ASP A 348 0.06 1.95 2.40
N TRP A 349 1.14 2.33 1.74
CA TRP A 349 2.07 1.45 1.08
C TRP A 349 3.30 1.25 1.97
N VAL A 350 3.74 0.00 2.11
CA VAL A 350 4.76 -0.39 3.09
C VAL A 350 6.05 -0.88 2.41
N PRO A 351 6.85 0.01 1.80
CA PRO A 351 8.14 -0.33 1.19
C PRO A 351 9.31 -0.28 2.18
N ALA A 352 9.08 0.14 3.43
CA ALA A 352 10.17 0.40 4.38
C ALA A 352 10.77 -0.89 4.95
N HIS A 353 9.94 -1.91 5.19
CA HIS A 353 10.35 -3.14 5.85
C HIS A 353 9.37 -4.29 5.56
N PHE A 354 9.71 -5.50 5.99
CA PHE A 354 8.84 -6.68 5.94
C PHE A 354 9.12 -7.62 7.13
N PRO A 355 8.13 -8.40 7.61
CA PRO A 355 8.31 -9.26 8.77
C PRO A 355 9.14 -10.50 8.44
N THR A 356 9.59 -11.20 9.47
CA THR A 356 10.49 -12.37 9.36
C THR A 356 9.76 -13.71 9.27
N ASP A 357 8.46 -13.71 8.96
CA ASP A 357 7.69 -14.94 8.77
C ASP A 357 8.34 -15.87 7.73
N GLU A 358 8.47 -17.15 8.08
CA GLU A 358 9.19 -18.13 7.23
C GLU A 358 8.58 -18.29 5.84
N HIS A 359 7.25 -18.12 5.71
CA HIS A 359 6.55 -18.19 4.43
C HIS A 359 6.77 -16.94 3.56
N GLY A 360 7.25 -15.83 4.13
CA GLY A 360 7.48 -14.55 3.45
C GLY A 360 8.87 -14.42 2.84
N LEU A 361 9.32 -13.17 2.67
CA LEU A 361 10.52 -12.84 1.88
C LEU A 361 11.86 -13.10 2.57
N ARG A 362 11.88 -13.31 3.89
CA ARG A 362 13.13 -13.48 4.64
C ARG A 362 13.87 -14.74 4.20
N TRP A 363 15.16 -14.61 3.90
CA TRP A 363 16.05 -15.71 3.52
C TRP A 363 15.52 -16.55 2.34
N PHE A 364 14.90 -15.86 1.37
CA PHE A 364 13.98 -16.46 0.39
C PHE A 364 14.54 -17.68 -0.36
N ASP A 365 15.78 -17.58 -0.88
CA ASP A 365 16.45 -18.62 -1.66
C ASP A 365 17.61 -19.30 -0.89
N GLY A 366 17.62 -19.16 0.44
CA GLY A 366 18.69 -19.63 1.31
C GLY A 366 19.82 -18.62 1.49
N THR A 367 19.61 -17.38 1.05
CA THR A 367 20.50 -16.23 1.24
C THR A 367 19.70 -14.97 1.60
N ALA A 368 20.38 -13.89 2.01
CA ALA A 368 19.76 -12.57 2.14
C ALA A 368 19.46 -12.01 0.75
N LEU A 369 18.28 -12.34 0.25
CA LEU A 369 17.86 -12.04 -1.13
C LEU A 369 17.19 -10.66 -1.22
N TYR A 370 16.07 -10.51 -0.51
CA TYR A 370 15.28 -9.27 -0.48
C TYR A 370 15.84 -8.28 0.54
N GLU A 371 16.32 -8.78 1.67
CA GLU A 371 16.98 -8.03 2.73
C GLU A 371 18.48 -7.87 2.50
N HIS A 372 19.08 -6.88 3.17
CA HIS A 372 20.53 -6.74 3.18
C HIS A 372 21.18 -7.81 4.07
N ALA A 373 22.31 -8.37 3.64
CA ALA A 373 22.99 -9.47 4.35
C ALA A 373 23.59 -9.04 5.70
N ASP A 374 24.09 -7.81 5.79
CA ASP A 374 24.52 -7.20 7.04
C ASP A 374 23.30 -6.72 7.84
N PRO A 375 23.01 -7.28 9.03
CA PRO A 375 21.83 -6.92 9.82
C PRO A 375 21.84 -5.47 10.31
N ARG A 376 23.01 -4.82 10.38
CA ARG A 376 23.11 -3.38 10.71
C ARG A 376 22.45 -2.48 9.67
N GLN A 377 22.26 -2.99 8.46
CA GLN A 377 21.58 -2.32 7.35
C GLN A 377 20.27 -3.01 6.95
N GLY A 378 20.17 -4.33 7.19
CA GLY A 378 19.05 -5.16 6.75
C GLY A 378 17.98 -5.47 7.80
N PHE A 379 18.02 -4.84 8.98
CA PHE A 379 17.13 -5.21 10.08
C PHE A 379 16.78 -4.04 11.01
N HIS A 380 15.50 -3.85 11.33
CA HIS A 380 15.03 -2.93 12.37
C HIS A 380 14.99 -3.65 13.73
N PRO A 381 15.85 -3.26 14.70
CA PRO A 381 15.96 -3.97 15.98
C PRO A 381 14.70 -3.81 16.85
N ASP A 382 14.11 -2.62 16.91
CA ASP A 382 12.94 -2.36 17.77
C ASP A 382 11.64 -2.97 17.21
N TRP A 383 11.54 -3.15 15.90
CA TRP A 383 10.35 -3.72 15.24
C TRP A 383 10.46 -5.23 14.97
N ASN A 384 11.67 -5.78 15.09
CA ASN A 384 11.98 -7.17 14.75
C ASN A 384 11.59 -7.53 13.30
N THR A 385 11.91 -6.65 12.36
CA THR A 385 11.58 -6.80 10.92
C THR A 385 12.79 -6.59 10.03
N ALA A 386 12.79 -7.22 8.85
CA ALA A 386 13.84 -7.07 7.85
C ALA A 386 13.62 -5.80 6.98
N ILE A 387 14.72 -5.23 6.49
CA ILE A 387 14.73 -4.05 5.63
C ILE A 387 15.11 -4.48 4.22
N TYR A 388 14.36 -4.01 3.22
CA TYR A 388 14.67 -4.27 1.81
C TYR A 388 16.06 -3.75 1.44
N ASN A 389 16.79 -4.52 0.64
CA ASN A 389 18.07 -4.12 0.07
C ASN A 389 17.83 -3.21 -1.14
N PHE A 390 17.66 -1.92 -0.89
CA PHE A 390 17.40 -0.91 -1.94
C PHE A 390 18.55 -0.78 -2.94
N GLY A 391 19.78 -1.18 -2.58
CA GLY A 391 20.93 -1.23 -3.49
C GLY A 391 20.82 -2.31 -4.57
N ARG A 392 19.96 -3.31 -4.39
CA ARG A 392 19.78 -4.40 -5.34
C ARG A 392 18.73 -4.08 -6.38
N VAL A 393 19.12 -4.17 -7.66
CA VAL A 393 18.29 -3.77 -8.82
C VAL A 393 16.96 -4.50 -8.85
N GLU A 394 16.95 -5.82 -8.60
CA GLU A 394 15.74 -6.63 -8.63
C GLU A 394 14.80 -6.33 -7.47
N VAL A 395 15.33 -5.99 -6.28
CA VAL A 395 14.53 -5.59 -5.11
C VAL A 395 13.93 -4.20 -5.33
N MET A 396 14.72 -3.26 -5.83
CA MET A 396 14.22 -1.94 -6.23
C MET A 396 13.13 -2.06 -7.30
N SER A 397 13.34 -2.93 -8.30
CA SER A 397 12.37 -3.20 -9.36
C SER A 397 11.09 -3.84 -8.81
N TYR A 398 11.20 -4.79 -7.89
CA TYR A 398 10.07 -5.41 -7.19
C TYR A 398 9.18 -4.39 -6.49
N LEU A 399 9.77 -3.44 -5.76
CA LEU A 399 9.03 -2.41 -5.05
C LEU A 399 8.44 -1.35 -5.99
N ILE A 400 9.19 -0.89 -7.00
CA ILE A 400 8.68 0.07 -7.99
C ILE A 400 7.50 -0.53 -8.75
N ASN A 401 7.61 -1.79 -9.19
CA ASN A 401 6.51 -2.48 -9.85
C ASN A 401 5.28 -2.60 -8.94
N ASN A 402 5.46 -2.71 -7.63
CA ASN A 402 4.34 -2.79 -6.70
C ASN A 402 3.59 -1.45 -6.59
N ALA A 403 4.31 -0.33 -6.54
CA ALA A 403 3.69 0.99 -6.57
C ALA A 403 2.89 1.20 -7.87
N LEU A 404 3.47 0.83 -9.02
CA LEU A 404 2.79 0.92 -10.32
C LEU A 404 1.59 -0.03 -10.43
N TYR A 405 1.70 -1.24 -9.86
CA TYR A 405 0.63 -2.23 -9.86
C TYR A 405 -0.65 -1.70 -9.22
N TRP A 406 -0.55 -1.03 -8.07
CA TRP A 406 -1.70 -0.44 -7.39
C TRP A 406 -2.37 0.68 -8.19
N ALA A 407 -1.56 1.58 -8.77
CA ALA A 407 -2.05 2.65 -9.63
C ALA A 407 -2.70 2.13 -10.92
N GLU A 408 -2.17 1.04 -11.48
CA GLU A 408 -2.59 0.57 -12.80
C GLU A 408 -3.71 -0.48 -12.75
N LYS A 409 -3.60 -1.50 -11.90
CA LYS A 409 -4.58 -2.60 -11.86
C LYS A 409 -5.81 -2.25 -11.02
N PHE A 410 -5.63 -1.43 -9.99
CA PHE A 410 -6.70 -1.03 -9.08
C PHE A 410 -7.09 0.45 -9.19
N HIS A 411 -6.44 1.21 -10.07
CA HIS A 411 -6.71 2.64 -10.30
C HIS A 411 -6.56 3.52 -9.06
N LEU A 412 -5.74 3.14 -8.07
CA LEU A 412 -5.57 3.98 -6.86
C LEU A 412 -5.05 5.38 -7.20
N ASP A 413 -5.60 6.39 -6.51
CA ASP A 413 -5.26 7.81 -6.72
C ASP A 413 -4.02 8.24 -5.93
N GLY A 414 -3.51 7.40 -5.04
CA GLY A 414 -2.28 7.72 -4.35
C GLY A 414 -1.76 6.67 -3.38
N LEU A 415 -0.50 6.87 -3.00
CA LEU A 415 0.21 6.04 -2.04
C LEU A 415 0.75 6.92 -0.91
N ARG A 416 0.48 6.53 0.33
CA ARG A 416 1.12 7.12 1.52
C ARG A 416 2.20 6.16 2.02
N VAL A 417 3.41 6.67 2.26
CA VAL A 417 4.53 5.89 2.78
C VAL A 417 4.75 6.26 4.24
N ASP A 418 4.56 5.27 5.11
CA ASP A 418 4.84 5.36 6.53
C ASP A 418 6.35 5.35 6.83
N ALA A 419 6.73 6.00 7.92
CA ALA A 419 8.04 5.96 8.54
C ALA A 419 9.20 6.13 7.56
N VAL A 420 9.12 7.11 6.63
CA VAL A 420 10.16 7.35 5.61
C VAL A 420 11.52 7.61 6.26
N ALA A 421 11.55 8.17 7.47
CA ALA A 421 12.77 8.31 8.26
C ALA A 421 13.51 6.98 8.51
N SER A 422 12.77 5.88 8.69
CA SER A 422 13.36 4.53 8.89
C SER A 422 14.11 4.04 7.65
N MET A 423 13.71 4.52 6.47
CA MET A 423 14.36 4.24 5.20
C MET A 423 15.58 5.15 4.96
N LEU A 424 15.46 6.44 5.31
CA LEU A 424 16.44 7.48 4.97
C LEU A 424 17.71 7.44 5.82
N TYR A 425 17.66 6.83 7.00
CA TYR A 425 18.75 6.90 7.97
C TYR A 425 19.31 5.50 8.33
N LEU A 426 20.62 5.34 8.12
CA LEU A 426 21.36 4.13 8.48
C LEU A 426 21.47 3.94 10.00
N ASP A 427 21.37 5.02 10.77
CA ASP A 427 21.39 5.04 12.24
C ASP A 427 19.98 4.99 12.88
N TYR A 428 18.90 4.85 12.09
CA TYR A 428 17.54 4.85 12.62
C TYR A 428 17.33 3.75 13.68
N SER A 429 16.96 4.14 14.91
CA SER A 429 16.72 3.22 16.04
C SER A 429 17.97 2.36 16.38
N ARG A 430 19.19 2.86 16.11
CA ARG A 430 20.45 2.17 16.42
C ARG A 430 21.35 3.02 17.31
N LYS A 431 22.15 2.37 18.17
CA LYS A 431 23.15 3.07 19.00
C LYS A 431 24.45 3.27 18.22
N GLU A 432 25.31 4.13 18.76
CA GLU A 432 26.67 4.32 18.25
C GLU A 432 27.42 2.98 18.20
N GLY A 433 28.04 2.67 17.05
CA GLY A 433 28.72 1.40 16.80
C GLY A 433 27.83 0.25 16.30
N GLU A 434 26.50 0.41 16.29
CA GLU A 434 25.54 -0.58 15.78
C GLU A 434 25.11 -0.33 14.33
N TRP A 435 25.64 0.71 13.67
CA TRP A 435 25.35 1.07 12.27
C TRP A 435 26.65 1.36 11.50
N ILE A 436 26.53 1.47 10.17
CA ILE A 436 27.67 1.75 9.26
C ILE A 436 27.35 3.01 8.46
N PRO A 437 28.28 3.99 8.38
CA PRO A 437 28.11 5.15 7.51
C PRO A 437 28.06 4.81 6.03
N ASN A 438 27.46 5.69 5.23
CA ASN A 438 27.50 5.62 3.78
C ASN A 438 28.92 5.87 3.23
N GLU A 439 29.09 5.73 1.91
CA GLU A 439 30.38 5.89 1.23
C GLU A 439 31.05 7.28 1.42
N TYR A 440 30.30 8.29 1.87
CA TYR A 440 30.78 9.64 2.18
C TYR A 440 30.94 9.92 3.68
N GLY A 441 30.73 8.91 4.54
CA GLY A 441 30.83 9.03 5.99
C GLY A 441 29.58 9.62 6.67
N GLY A 442 28.49 9.82 5.92
CA GLY A 442 27.21 10.29 6.44
C GLY A 442 26.29 9.16 6.90
N ARG A 443 25.17 9.53 7.52
CA ARG A 443 24.14 8.58 8.00
C ARG A 443 23.00 8.37 7.00
N GLU A 444 23.01 9.09 5.90
CA GLU A 444 21.98 9.03 4.87
C GLU A 444 22.07 7.70 4.12
N ASN A 445 20.96 6.99 4.01
CA ASN A 445 20.85 5.81 3.18
C ASN A 445 20.62 6.22 1.72
N LEU A 446 21.72 6.36 0.97
CA LEU A 446 21.70 6.83 -0.42
C LEU A 446 20.92 5.91 -1.36
N GLU A 447 20.85 4.62 -1.04
CA GLU A 447 20.12 3.63 -1.84
C GLU A 447 18.61 3.83 -1.68
N SER A 448 18.13 4.04 -0.44
CA SER A 448 16.74 4.41 -0.16
C SER A 448 16.36 5.73 -0.82
N VAL A 449 17.22 6.75 -0.75
CA VAL A 449 16.99 8.05 -1.41
C VAL A 449 16.81 7.84 -2.92
N ARG A 450 17.70 7.08 -3.56
CA ARG A 450 17.60 6.76 -5.00
C ARG A 450 16.33 5.98 -5.33
N PHE A 451 15.96 5.01 -4.50
CA PHE A 451 14.72 4.25 -4.66
C PHE A 451 13.49 5.17 -4.63
N LEU A 452 13.36 6.03 -3.61
CA LEU A 452 12.22 6.94 -3.46
C LEU A 452 12.12 7.91 -4.64
N GLN A 453 13.26 8.49 -5.05
CA GLN A 453 13.33 9.38 -6.22
C GLN A 453 12.92 8.67 -7.51
N LYS A 454 13.41 7.44 -7.75
CA LYS A 454 13.07 6.65 -8.93
C LYS A 454 11.59 6.23 -8.93
N MET A 455 11.08 5.79 -7.77
CA MET A 455 9.68 5.41 -7.58
C MET A 455 8.76 6.60 -7.90
N ASN A 456 8.96 7.76 -7.24
CA ASN A 456 8.14 8.94 -7.48
C ASN A 456 8.21 9.39 -8.95
N SER A 457 9.40 9.45 -9.54
CA SER A 457 9.57 9.85 -10.95
C SER A 457 8.79 8.95 -11.91
N LEU A 458 8.77 7.63 -11.66
CA LEU A 458 8.07 6.67 -12.51
C LEU A 458 6.55 6.71 -12.28
N VAL A 459 6.10 6.80 -11.03
CA VAL A 459 4.67 6.90 -10.69
C VAL A 459 4.05 8.14 -11.34
N TYR A 460 4.60 9.33 -11.11
CA TYR A 460 4.08 10.55 -11.75
C TYR A 460 4.24 10.55 -13.27
N GLY A 461 5.31 9.94 -13.79
CA GLY A 461 5.57 9.87 -15.23
C GLY A 461 4.63 8.95 -16.01
N THR A 462 4.11 7.90 -15.36
CA THR A 462 3.23 6.90 -15.99
C THR A 462 1.76 7.05 -15.59
N HIS A 463 1.49 7.62 -14.42
CA HIS A 463 0.15 7.83 -13.85
C HIS A 463 0.00 9.26 -13.29
N PRO A 464 -0.15 10.28 -14.16
CA PRO A 464 -0.10 11.70 -13.76
C PRO A 464 -1.20 12.16 -12.80
N GLY A 465 -2.29 11.39 -12.65
CA GLY A 465 -3.36 11.69 -11.69
C GLY A 465 -3.08 11.19 -10.26
N VAL A 466 -2.04 10.38 -10.06
CA VAL A 466 -1.71 9.79 -8.76
C VAL A 466 -0.93 10.79 -7.91
N MET A 467 -1.13 10.77 -6.59
CA MET A 467 -0.32 11.51 -5.62
C MET A 467 0.48 10.57 -4.72
N THR A 468 1.60 11.04 -4.22
CA THR A 468 2.40 10.33 -3.20
C THR A 468 2.56 11.20 -1.96
N ILE A 469 2.36 10.60 -0.80
CA ILE A 469 2.39 11.28 0.51
C ILE A 469 3.45 10.60 1.38
N ALA A 470 4.31 11.37 2.03
CA ALA A 470 5.31 10.85 2.97
C ALA A 470 4.97 11.22 4.41
N GLU A 471 5.08 10.26 5.32
CA GLU A 471 5.34 10.56 6.73
C GLU A 471 6.84 10.49 6.98
N GLU A 472 7.42 11.65 7.25
CA GLU A 472 8.84 11.80 7.50
C GLU A 472 8.98 12.68 8.74
N SER A 473 9.28 12.05 9.87
CA SER A 473 9.25 12.65 11.22
C SER A 473 10.55 13.33 11.64
N THR A 474 11.53 13.44 10.74
CA THR A 474 12.73 14.26 10.95
C THR A 474 12.67 15.56 10.14
N SER A 475 13.79 16.28 10.09
CA SER A 475 13.95 17.53 9.34
C SER A 475 14.58 17.31 7.96
N TRP A 476 14.34 16.17 7.31
CA TRP A 476 14.83 15.93 5.95
C TRP A 476 14.29 17.02 5.01
N PRO A 477 15.14 17.74 4.26
CA PRO A 477 14.70 18.82 3.41
C PRO A 477 14.12 18.32 2.09
N LYS A 478 13.18 19.06 1.50
CA LYS A 478 12.67 18.84 0.14
C LYS A 478 12.01 17.48 -0.04
N VAL A 479 11.29 16.99 0.97
CA VAL A 479 10.59 15.68 0.89
C VAL A 479 9.54 15.74 -0.22
N SER A 480 8.75 16.82 -0.26
CA SER A 480 7.64 17.02 -1.20
C SER A 480 7.98 17.97 -2.36
N GLN A 481 9.25 17.97 -2.78
CA GLN A 481 9.75 18.77 -3.91
C GLN A 481 10.21 17.87 -5.07
N PRO A 482 10.25 18.39 -6.31
CA PRO A 482 10.63 17.60 -7.48
C PRO A 482 12.05 17.01 -7.38
N VAL A 483 12.22 15.80 -7.91
CA VAL A 483 13.51 15.08 -7.91
C VAL A 483 14.62 15.88 -8.59
N HIS A 484 14.31 16.55 -9.72
CA HIS A 484 15.29 17.34 -10.46
C HIS A 484 15.76 18.61 -9.71
N GLU A 485 15.06 19.01 -8.64
CA GLU A 485 15.47 20.09 -7.73
C GLU A 485 16.17 19.56 -6.46
N GLY A 486 16.47 18.26 -6.41
CA GLY A 486 17.09 17.58 -5.28
C GLY A 486 16.12 17.11 -4.20
N GLY A 487 14.81 17.06 -4.49
CA GLY A 487 13.82 16.50 -3.56
C GLY A 487 13.70 14.98 -3.63
N LEU A 488 12.90 14.40 -2.73
CA LEU A 488 12.54 12.98 -2.78
C LEU A 488 11.43 12.68 -3.81
N GLY A 489 10.75 13.71 -4.30
CA GLY A 489 9.72 13.61 -5.33
C GLY A 489 8.31 13.34 -4.83
N PHE A 490 8.05 13.35 -3.51
CA PHE A 490 6.68 13.21 -3.01
C PHE A 490 5.82 14.42 -3.41
N GLY A 491 4.51 14.21 -3.52
CA GLY A 491 3.56 15.29 -3.76
C GLY A 491 3.25 16.06 -2.48
N PHE A 492 3.14 15.33 -1.36
CA PHE A 492 2.85 15.89 -0.05
C PHE A 492 3.67 15.24 1.08
N LYS A 493 3.77 15.93 2.22
CA LYS A 493 4.38 15.45 3.47
C LYS A 493 3.39 15.62 4.63
N TRP A 494 3.29 14.66 5.54
CA TRP A 494 2.57 14.83 6.80
C TRP A 494 3.30 15.85 7.70
N ASN A 495 2.56 16.81 8.24
CA ASN A 495 3.09 17.81 9.17
C ASN A 495 3.03 17.30 10.61
N MET A 496 4.00 16.48 10.98
CA MET A 496 4.10 15.91 12.33
C MET A 496 4.32 16.98 13.42
N GLY A 497 4.98 18.09 13.08
CA GLY A 497 5.17 19.23 13.97
C GLY A 497 3.84 19.92 14.30
N PHE A 498 3.02 20.21 13.29
CA PHE A 498 1.65 20.71 13.49
C PHE A 498 0.85 19.78 14.41
N MET A 499 0.85 18.48 14.12
CA MET A 499 0.11 17.49 14.92
C MET A 499 0.55 17.53 16.39
N HIS A 500 1.85 17.48 16.67
CA HIS A 500 2.37 17.47 18.03
C HIS A 500 2.05 18.76 18.79
N ASP A 501 2.35 19.91 18.18
CA ASP A 501 2.21 21.22 18.82
C ASP A 501 0.74 21.53 19.13
N THR A 502 -0.15 21.26 18.18
CA THR A 502 -1.59 21.51 18.34
C THR A 502 -2.23 20.57 19.36
N LEU A 503 -1.95 19.26 19.32
CA LEU A 503 -2.47 18.33 20.32
C LEU A 503 -1.98 18.69 21.72
N SER A 504 -0.72 19.08 21.87
CA SER A 504 -0.15 19.55 23.13
C SER A 504 -0.91 20.78 23.64
N TYR A 505 -1.08 21.79 22.78
CA TYR A 505 -1.78 23.03 23.12
C TYR A 505 -3.23 22.78 23.57
N PHE A 506 -4.00 22.02 22.79
CA PHE A 506 -5.41 21.76 23.08
C PHE A 506 -5.62 20.87 24.32
N SER A 507 -4.64 20.03 24.67
CA SER A 507 -4.68 19.20 25.89
C SER A 507 -4.48 20.01 27.18
N ARG A 508 -4.02 21.26 27.10
CA ARG A 508 -3.81 22.10 28.29
C ARG A 508 -5.14 22.69 28.76
N GLU A 509 -5.24 22.85 30.08
CA GLU A 509 -6.29 23.69 30.67
C GLU A 509 -6.22 25.12 30.07
N PRO A 510 -7.36 25.73 29.68
CA PRO A 510 -7.34 26.97 28.91
C PRO A 510 -6.59 28.14 29.58
N VAL A 511 -6.55 28.17 30.91
CA VAL A 511 -5.81 29.19 31.69
C VAL A 511 -4.29 29.16 31.44
N HIS A 512 -3.74 28.02 31.00
CA HIS A 512 -2.32 27.87 30.72
C HIS A 512 -1.95 28.19 29.27
N ARG A 513 -2.91 28.21 28.34
CA ARG A 513 -2.67 28.39 26.91
C ARG A 513 -1.92 29.67 26.54
N LYS A 514 -2.10 30.74 27.32
CA LYS A 514 -1.37 31.99 27.13
C LYS A 514 0.15 31.88 27.22
N PHE A 515 0.67 30.90 27.97
CA PHE A 515 2.11 30.64 28.08
C PHE A 515 2.66 29.77 26.93
N HIS A 516 1.76 29.26 26.09
CA HIS A 516 2.01 28.32 25.01
C HIS A 516 1.47 28.82 23.67
N HIS A 517 1.15 30.11 23.55
CA HIS A 517 0.56 30.72 22.37
C HIS A 517 1.39 30.47 21.10
N GLN A 518 2.72 30.40 21.26
CA GLN A 518 3.68 30.09 20.22
C GLN A 518 3.54 28.69 19.62
N GLU A 519 2.98 27.71 20.34
CA GLU A 519 2.79 26.35 19.82
C GLU A 519 1.87 26.38 18.57
N LEU A 520 0.89 27.28 18.50
CA LEU A 520 0.01 27.42 17.34
C LEU A 520 0.53 28.36 16.25
N THR A 521 1.54 29.19 16.53
CA THR A 521 2.12 30.11 15.53
C THR A 521 3.41 29.57 14.91
N PHE A 522 4.14 28.71 15.62
CA PHE A 522 5.44 28.19 15.21
C PHE A 522 5.37 27.39 13.90
N GLY A 523 4.34 26.55 13.75
CA GLY A 523 4.12 25.76 12.54
C GLY A 523 4.07 26.59 11.25
N LEU A 524 3.58 27.83 11.32
CA LEU A 524 3.49 28.73 10.16
C LEU A 524 4.83 29.31 9.71
N LEU A 525 5.89 29.22 10.52
CA LEU A 525 7.24 29.62 10.11
C LEU A 525 7.80 28.72 9.00
N TYR A 526 7.35 27.46 8.95
CA TYR A 526 7.79 26.48 7.96
C TYR A 526 6.65 25.86 7.15
N ALA A 527 5.38 26.22 7.39
CA ALA A 527 4.21 25.63 6.71
C ALA A 527 4.22 25.69 5.16
N PHE A 528 5.13 26.48 4.57
CA PHE A 528 5.27 26.64 3.13
C PHE A 528 6.61 26.11 2.57
N THR A 529 7.41 25.41 3.38
CA THR A 529 8.65 24.76 2.90
C THR A 529 8.38 23.43 2.21
N GLU A 530 7.22 22.82 2.50
CA GLU A 530 6.74 21.56 1.96
C GLU A 530 5.24 21.66 1.66
N ASN A 531 4.72 20.77 0.83
CA ASN A 531 3.28 20.64 0.59
C ASN A 531 2.68 19.78 1.71
N PHE A 532 2.18 20.41 2.78
CA PHE A 532 1.75 19.66 3.95
C PHE A 532 0.33 19.10 3.88
N VAL A 533 0.17 17.87 4.37
CA VAL A 533 -1.07 17.34 4.94
C VAL A 533 -0.99 17.53 6.46
N LEU A 534 -2.09 17.91 7.10
CA LEU A 534 -2.22 18.05 8.55
C LEU A 534 -2.87 16.77 9.10
N PRO A 535 -2.10 15.85 9.70
CA PRO A 535 -2.64 14.57 10.12
C PRO A 535 -3.12 14.60 11.57
N LEU A 536 -4.30 14.03 11.80
CA LEU A 536 -4.69 13.46 13.08
C LEU A 536 -4.97 11.98 12.85
N SER A 537 -3.92 11.19 12.71
CA SER A 537 -3.99 9.81 12.26
C SER A 537 -4.37 8.80 13.36
N HIS A 538 -4.47 7.55 12.97
CA HIS A 538 -4.70 6.40 13.85
C HIS A 538 -3.68 6.29 15.00
N ASP A 539 -2.41 6.61 14.75
CA ASP A 539 -1.32 6.56 15.73
C ASP A 539 -1.54 7.49 16.93
N GLU A 540 -2.35 8.54 16.78
CA GLU A 540 -2.57 9.53 17.84
C GLU A 540 -3.70 9.16 18.79
N VAL A 541 -4.43 8.07 18.53
CA VAL A 541 -5.61 7.66 19.31
C VAL A 541 -5.53 6.22 19.82
N VAL A 542 -4.31 5.75 20.11
CA VAL A 542 -3.96 4.39 20.57
C VAL A 542 -2.88 4.42 21.65
N HIS A 543 -2.53 3.24 22.18
CA HIS A 543 -1.37 3.01 23.06
C HIS A 543 -1.34 3.88 24.31
N GLY A 544 -2.50 4.19 24.90
CA GLY A 544 -2.60 5.01 26.10
C GLY A 544 -2.52 6.51 25.84
N LYS A 545 -2.42 6.95 24.57
CA LYS A 545 -2.45 8.38 24.21
C LYS A 545 -3.86 8.99 24.40
N GLY A 546 -4.91 8.19 24.51
CA GLY A 546 -6.31 8.60 24.54
C GLY A 546 -6.87 8.99 23.18
N SER A 547 -8.19 8.89 23.01
CA SER A 547 -8.91 9.46 21.87
C SER A 547 -8.81 11.00 21.83
N LEU A 548 -9.11 11.63 20.69
CA LEU A 548 -9.02 13.10 20.59
C LEU A 548 -9.90 13.83 21.61
N ILE A 549 -11.13 13.36 21.83
CA ILE A 549 -12.02 13.98 22.83
C ILE A 549 -11.50 13.79 24.26
N ALA A 550 -10.86 12.65 24.56
CA ALA A 550 -10.29 12.38 25.86
C ALA A 550 -9.07 13.28 26.18
N LYS A 551 -8.34 13.72 25.15
CA LYS A 551 -7.22 14.67 25.29
C LYS A 551 -7.67 16.09 25.65
N MET A 552 -8.88 16.49 25.28
CA MET A 552 -9.37 17.85 25.53
C MET A 552 -9.54 18.13 27.03
N SER A 553 -9.28 19.37 27.42
CA SER A 553 -9.42 19.85 28.81
C SER A 553 -10.83 20.32 29.16
N GLY A 554 -11.11 20.41 30.46
CA GLY A 554 -12.41 20.86 31.00
C GLY A 554 -13.45 19.77 31.21
N ASP A 555 -14.68 20.20 31.51
CA ASP A 555 -15.87 19.34 31.60
C ASP A 555 -16.29 18.80 30.23
N ASP A 556 -17.26 17.88 30.18
CA ASP A 556 -17.69 17.25 28.94
C ASP A 556 -18.08 18.27 27.86
N TRP A 557 -18.83 19.32 28.21
CA TRP A 557 -19.21 20.34 27.23
C TRP A 557 -17.98 21.08 26.70
N GLN A 558 -17.05 21.46 27.59
CA GLN A 558 -15.79 22.10 27.22
C GLN A 558 -14.89 21.19 26.37
N LYS A 559 -14.88 19.87 26.61
CA LYS A 559 -14.14 18.92 25.79
C LYS A 559 -14.66 18.90 24.35
N PHE A 560 -15.98 18.84 24.18
CA PHE A 560 -16.58 18.94 22.85
C PHE A 560 -16.31 20.31 22.22
N ALA A 561 -16.43 21.42 22.96
CA ALA A 561 -16.14 22.75 22.44
C ALA A 561 -14.67 22.93 22.02
N ASN A 562 -13.73 22.41 22.82
CA ASN A 562 -12.31 22.35 22.47
C ASN A 562 -12.08 21.56 21.18
N LEU A 563 -12.67 20.37 21.05
CA LEU A 563 -12.49 19.56 19.84
C LEU A 563 -13.11 20.24 18.61
N ARG A 564 -14.29 20.87 18.76
CA ARG A 564 -14.96 21.62 17.69
C ARG A 564 -14.13 22.82 17.23
N SER A 565 -13.61 23.61 18.17
CA SER A 565 -12.71 24.74 17.85
C SER A 565 -11.38 24.27 17.27
N TYR A 566 -10.87 23.12 17.71
CA TYR A 566 -9.67 22.55 17.10
C TYR A 566 -9.89 22.17 15.63
N TYR A 567 -10.99 21.48 15.31
CA TYR A 567 -11.32 21.17 13.92
C TYR A 567 -11.58 22.43 13.09
N GLY A 568 -12.26 23.43 13.64
CA GLY A 568 -12.42 24.73 12.98
C GLY A 568 -11.08 25.41 12.68
N PHE A 569 -10.17 25.43 13.65
CA PHE A 569 -8.80 25.90 13.48
C PHE A 569 -8.08 25.12 12.37
N MET A 570 -8.06 23.79 12.44
CA MET A 570 -7.36 22.91 11.50
C MET A 570 -7.87 23.08 10.06
N TRP A 571 -9.18 23.23 9.85
CA TRP A 571 -9.76 23.45 8.51
C TRP A 571 -9.44 24.84 7.96
N GLY A 572 -9.32 25.85 8.84
CA GLY A 572 -8.90 27.20 8.47
C GLY A 572 -7.39 27.36 8.26
N TYR A 573 -6.57 26.48 8.83
CA TYR A 573 -5.11 26.51 8.77
C TYR A 573 -4.58 26.04 7.39
N PRO A 574 -3.46 26.56 6.87
CA PRO A 574 -2.87 26.09 5.60
C PRO A 574 -2.40 24.63 5.65
N GLY A 575 -2.76 23.85 4.63
CA GLY A 575 -2.39 22.43 4.47
C GLY A 575 -3.60 21.54 4.22
N LYS A 576 -3.40 20.37 3.62
CA LYS A 576 -4.47 19.39 3.36
C LYS A 576 -4.92 18.71 4.66
N LYS A 577 -6.09 18.07 4.69
CA LYS A 577 -6.71 17.59 5.95
C LYS A 577 -6.72 16.06 6.00
N LEU A 578 -6.43 15.48 7.16
CA LEU A 578 -6.61 14.06 7.43
C LEU A 578 -7.18 13.86 8.83
N LEU A 579 -8.27 13.10 8.92
CA LEU A 579 -8.84 12.60 10.18
C LEU A 579 -8.97 11.08 10.11
N PHE A 580 -8.63 10.41 11.21
CA PHE A 580 -8.89 8.99 11.37
C PHE A 580 -10.34 8.70 11.77
N MET A 581 -10.87 7.59 11.28
CA MET A 581 -12.19 7.10 11.62
C MET A 581 -12.45 7.05 13.14
N GLY A 582 -13.64 7.47 13.57
CA GLY A 582 -14.04 7.60 14.97
C GLY A 582 -13.81 9.00 15.54
N GLN A 583 -12.84 9.75 15.01
CA GLN A 583 -12.56 11.11 15.46
C GLN A 583 -13.64 12.12 15.04
N GLU A 584 -14.32 11.88 13.92
CA GLU A 584 -15.31 12.79 13.35
C GLU A 584 -16.60 12.87 14.16
N PHE A 585 -16.92 11.84 14.97
CA PHE A 585 -18.04 11.85 15.91
C PHE A 585 -17.60 11.83 17.37
N ALA A 586 -16.31 12.13 17.63
CA ALA A 586 -15.72 12.18 18.97
C ALA A 586 -15.89 10.87 19.77
N GLN A 587 -15.43 9.75 19.23
CA GLN A 587 -15.35 8.50 19.99
C GLN A 587 -14.53 8.68 21.27
N TRP A 588 -15.03 8.16 22.40
CA TRP A 588 -14.36 8.26 23.70
C TRP A 588 -13.23 7.25 23.86
N SER A 589 -13.48 6.00 23.49
CA SER A 589 -12.51 4.93 23.57
C SER A 589 -11.36 5.18 22.58
N GLU A 590 -10.14 4.78 22.96
CA GLU A 590 -9.07 4.61 21.98
C GLU A 590 -9.51 3.65 20.87
N TRP A 591 -8.93 3.82 19.71
CA TRP A 591 -9.16 2.88 18.62
C TRP A 591 -8.63 1.49 19.01
N SER A 592 -9.39 0.46 18.64
CA SER A 592 -8.91 -0.92 18.65
C SER A 592 -9.31 -1.62 17.36
N GLU A 593 -8.32 -2.24 16.73
CA GLU A 593 -8.43 -3.12 15.57
C GLU A 593 -9.30 -4.36 15.81
N LYS A 594 -9.50 -4.75 17.07
CA LYS A 594 -10.25 -5.94 17.47
C LYS A 594 -11.76 -5.79 17.31
N GLY A 595 -12.27 -4.55 17.37
CA GLY A 595 -13.70 -4.24 17.36
C GLY A 595 -14.14 -3.47 16.13
N ALA A 596 -15.42 -3.09 16.10
CA ALA A 596 -15.91 -1.98 15.29
C ALA A 596 -15.78 -0.68 16.08
N LEU A 597 -15.89 0.47 15.41
CA LEU A 597 -16.03 1.76 16.10
C LEU A 597 -17.32 1.82 16.95
N ASP A 598 -17.34 2.73 17.93
CA ASP A 598 -18.45 2.96 18.86
C ASP A 598 -19.63 3.70 18.18
N TRP A 599 -20.16 3.15 17.09
CA TRP A 599 -21.22 3.77 16.26
C TRP A 599 -22.49 4.12 17.04
N ASN A 600 -22.76 3.41 18.14
CA ASN A 600 -23.87 3.68 19.03
C ASN A 600 -23.80 5.09 19.65
N LEU A 601 -22.63 5.73 19.74
CA LEU A 601 -22.48 7.09 20.25
C LEU A 601 -23.27 8.12 19.43
N ARG A 602 -23.52 7.85 18.15
CA ARG A 602 -24.27 8.74 17.25
C ARG A 602 -25.73 8.97 17.66
N GLN A 603 -26.28 8.15 18.56
CA GLN A 603 -27.62 8.39 19.11
C GLN A 603 -27.67 9.59 20.08
N TYR A 604 -26.51 10.05 20.56
CA TYR A 604 -26.41 11.16 21.49
C TYR A 604 -26.13 12.48 20.76
N PRO A 605 -26.83 13.59 21.11
CA PRO A 605 -26.76 14.84 20.37
C PRO A 605 -25.35 15.45 20.21
N MET A 606 -24.47 15.34 21.21
CA MET A 606 -23.12 15.94 21.15
C MET A 606 -22.22 15.26 20.10
N HIS A 607 -22.34 13.93 19.96
CA HIS A 607 -21.57 13.16 18.98
C HIS A 607 -22.08 13.40 17.55
N GLU A 608 -23.40 13.43 17.35
CA GLU A 608 -23.97 13.79 16.04
C GLU A 608 -23.72 15.26 15.70
N GLY A 609 -23.66 16.15 16.70
CA GLY A 609 -23.24 17.54 16.53
C GLY A 609 -21.79 17.68 16.06
N MET A 610 -20.87 16.87 16.60
CA MET A 610 -19.48 16.81 16.13
C MET A 610 -19.41 16.30 14.68
N ARG A 611 -20.12 15.20 14.38
CA ARG A 611 -20.19 14.64 13.02
C ARG A 611 -20.70 15.68 12.02
N ARG A 612 -21.77 16.39 12.37
CA ARG A 612 -22.34 17.47 11.57
C ARG A 612 -21.35 18.61 11.37
N LEU A 613 -20.59 18.99 12.40
CA LEU A 613 -19.54 20.01 12.25
C LEU A 613 -18.49 19.58 11.22
N VAL A 614 -17.96 18.36 11.32
CA VAL A 614 -16.94 17.86 10.37
C VAL A 614 -17.49 17.84 8.95
N ARG A 615 -18.75 17.42 8.78
CA ARG A 615 -19.45 17.50 7.50
C ARG A 615 -19.52 18.93 6.95
N ASP A 616 -19.98 19.88 7.76
CA ASP A 616 -20.16 21.26 7.31
C ASP A 616 -18.81 21.97 7.09
N LEU A 617 -17.77 21.60 7.85
CA LEU A 617 -16.37 21.98 7.63
C LEU A 617 -15.86 21.48 6.27
N ASN A 618 -16.08 20.21 5.94
CA ASN A 618 -15.71 19.63 4.65
C ASN A 618 -16.41 20.32 3.48
N LEU A 619 -17.71 20.55 3.59
CA LEU A 619 -18.48 21.25 2.55
C LEU A 619 -18.02 22.71 2.39
N THR A 620 -17.68 23.38 3.48
CA THR A 620 -17.10 24.74 3.46
C THR A 620 -15.72 24.73 2.80
N TYR A 621 -14.84 23.81 3.19
CA TYR A 621 -13.49 23.67 2.62
C TYR A 621 -13.52 23.42 1.12
N ARG A 622 -14.44 22.56 0.64
CA ARG A 622 -14.60 22.25 -0.79
C ARG A 622 -15.17 23.42 -1.59
N SER A 623 -16.12 24.17 -1.03
CA SER A 623 -16.80 25.25 -1.75
C SER A 623 -16.02 26.57 -1.77
N LYS A 624 -14.97 26.72 -0.97
CA LYS A 624 -14.21 27.96 -0.83
C LYS A 624 -12.74 27.73 -1.18
N ALA A 625 -12.35 28.04 -2.42
CA ALA A 625 -10.97 27.89 -2.88
C ALA A 625 -9.94 28.69 -2.07
N ALA A 626 -10.34 29.80 -1.43
CA ALA A 626 -9.50 30.51 -0.47
C ALA A 626 -8.95 29.62 0.66
N LEU A 627 -9.67 28.57 1.07
CA LEU A 627 -9.26 27.68 2.15
C LEU A 627 -8.27 26.58 1.73
N HIS A 628 -8.09 26.33 0.43
CA HIS A 628 -7.31 25.18 -0.04
C HIS A 628 -6.37 25.43 -1.23
N ALA A 629 -6.71 26.38 -2.12
CA ALA A 629 -6.01 26.54 -3.39
C ALA A 629 -4.60 27.13 -3.25
N ARG A 630 -4.30 27.77 -2.12
CA ARG A 630 -2.99 28.34 -1.77
C ARG A 630 -2.44 27.77 -0.46
N ASP A 631 -2.75 26.51 -0.14
CA ASP A 631 -2.25 25.85 1.08
C ASP A 631 -0.71 25.78 1.13
N CYS A 632 -0.07 25.69 -0.04
CA CYS A 632 1.37 25.46 -0.18
C CYS A 632 2.15 26.75 -0.50
N GLU A 633 1.50 27.92 -0.46
CA GLU A 633 2.15 29.19 -0.78
C GLU A 633 1.90 30.25 0.30
N PRO A 634 2.92 31.05 0.68
CA PRO A 634 2.79 32.04 1.75
C PRO A 634 1.71 33.10 1.52
N ASP A 635 1.43 33.46 0.27
CA ASP A 635 0.42 34.48 -0.06
C ASP A 635 -1.03 34.01 0.15
N GLY A 636 -1.24 32.71 0.36
CA GLY A 636 -2.53 32.14 0.74
C GLY A 636 -2.94 32.42 2.19
N PHE A 637 -2.07 33.02 2.99
CA PHE A 637 -2.24 33.22 4.42
C PHE A 637 -1.77 34.61 4.87
N ARG A 638 -2.51 35.24 5.78
CA ARG A 638 -2.07 36.48 6.45
C ARG A 638 -2.62 36.58 7.85
N TRP A 639 -1.78 36.82 8.84
CA TRP A 639 -2.23 37.10 10.21
C TRP A 639 -3.05 38.39 10.28
N LEU A 640 -4.11 38.36 11.08
CA LEU A 640 -4.93 39.51 11.48
C LEU A 640 -4.72 39.82 12.97
N VAL A 641 -4.71 38.79 13.80
CA VAL A 641 -4.35 38.82 15.23
C VAL A 641 -3.46 37.61 15.51
N VAL A 642 -2.23 37.86 15.97
CA VAL A 642 -1.23 36.79 16.21
C VAL A 642 -0.65 36.83 17.62
N ASP A 643 -0.73 37.96 18.31
CA ASP A 643 -0.01 38.27 19.55
C ASP A 643 -0.91 38.39 20.78
N ASP A 644 -2.23 38.15 20.64
CA ASP A 644 -3.19 38.16 21.76
C ASP A 644 -3.17 36.88 22.60
N HIS A 645 -1.98 36.58 23.13
CA HIS A 645 -1.72 35.44 24.00
C HIS A 645 -2.52 35.50 25.31
N GLU A 646 -2.67 36.69 25.91
CA GLU A 646 -3.43 36.86 27.15
C GLU A 646 -4.88 36.36 27.04
N ASN A 647 -5.49 36.48 25.87
CA ASN A 647 -6.83 35.96 25.61
C ASN A 647 -6.85 34.64 24.84
N SER A 648 -5.68 34.15 24.37
CA SER A 648 -5.53 33.01 23.47
C SER A 648 -6.46 33.11 22.25
N VAL A 649 -6.45 34.30 21.64
CA VAL A 649 -7.20 34.61 20.43
C VAL A 649 -6.26 34.65 19.24
N PHE A 650 -6.67 34.01 18.16
CA PHE A 650 -5.97 34.01 16.88
C PHE A 650 -6.93 34.44 15.79
N ALA A 651 -6.48 35.25 14.86
CA ALA A 651 -7.24 35.56 13.66
C ALA A 651 -6.32 35.66 12.45
N TRP A 652 -6.74 35.09 11.32
CA TRP A 652 -6.01 35.17 10.06
C TRP A 652 -6.94 35.21 8.87
N LEU A 653 -6.39 35.56 7.72
CA LEU A 653 -7.05 35.58 6.43
C LEU A 653 -6.51 34.44 5.57
N ARG A 654 -7.41 33.71 4.92
CA ARG A 654 -7.14 32.76 3.85
C ARG A 654 -7.56 33.35 2.53
N THR A 655 -6.70 33.27 1.51
CA THR A 655 -6.95 33.91 0.21
C THR A 655 -6.54 33.02 -0.96
N ALA A 656 -7.20 33.23 -2.10
CA ALA A 656 -6.78 32.68 -3.38
C ALA A 656 -7.11 33.69 -4.50
N PRO A 657 -6.38 33.70 -5.62
CA PRO A 657 -6.65 34.61 -6.73
C PRO A 657 -8.09 34.49 -7.25
N GLY A 658 -8.80 35.61 -7.34
CA GLY A 658 -10.18 35.66 -7.85
C GLY A 658 -11.27 35.19 -6.87
N GLU A 659 -10.89 34.75 -5.66
CA GLU A 659 -11.80 34.21 -4.67
C GLU A 659 -12.07 35.21 -3.54
N LYS A 660 -13.23 35.07 -2.89
CA LYS A 660 -13.53 35.80 -1.66
C LYS A 660 -12.61 35.34 -0.54
N PRO A 661 -11.94 36.26 0.18
CA PRO A 661 -11.10 35.86 1.30
C PRO A 661 -11.95 35.34 2.45
N VAL A 662 -11.40 34.41 3.24
CA VAL A 662 -12.04 33.89 4.45
C VAL A 662 -11.24 34.31 5.66
N ALA A 663 -11.86 35.07 6.56
CA ALA A 663 -11.26 35.38 7.86
C ALA A 663 -11.61 34.25 8.84
N VAL A 664 -10.60 33.66 9.48
CA VAL A 664 -10.74 32.62 10.50
C VAL A 664 -10.36 33.22 11.83
N ILE A 665 -11.24 33.11 12.82
CA ILE A 665 -11.09 33.71 14.15
C ILE A 665 -11.32 32.63 15.20
N CYS A 666 -10.35 32.40 16.07
CA CYS A 666 -10.38 31.37 17.11
C CYS A 666 -10.29 32.02 18.49
N ASN A 667 -11.27 31.77 19.36
CA ASN A 667 -11.20 32.04 20.78
C ASN A 667 -10.99 30.72 21.52
N LEU A 668 -9.76 30.48 21.97
CA LEU A 668 -9.36 29.20 22.54
C LEU A 668 -9.40 29.21 24.08
N THR A 669 -10.29 30.00 24.66
CA THR A 669 -10.63 29.96 26.10
C THR A 669 -12.15 29.88 26.30
N PRO A 670 -12.63 29.39 27.45
CA PRO A 670 -14.07 29.35 27.76
C PRO A 670 -14.62 30.75 28.10
N VAL A 671 -13.80 31.80 28.03
CA VAL A 671 -14.23 33.18 28.29
C VAL A 671 -14.96 33.70 27.06
N TYR A 672 -16.26 33.93 27.21
CA TYR A 672 -17.07 34.64 26.24
C TYR A 672 -16.63 36.11 26.14
N ARG A 673 -16.47 36.63 24.92
CA ARG A 673 -15.98 38.01 24.70
C ARG A 673 -16.95 38.80 23.85
N GLU A 674 -17.34 39.95 24.37
CA GLU A 674 -18.16 40.93 23.67
C GLU A 674 -17.28 42.06 23.18
N ASN A 675 -17.66 42.66 22.05
CA ASN A 675 -17.00 43.86 21.51
C ASN A 675 -15.49 43.65 21.25
N TYR A 676 -15.10 42.46 20.79
CA TYR A 676 -13.72 42.16 20.45
C TYR A 676 -13.41 42.67 19.03
N TYR A 677 -12.44 43.58 18.90
CA TYR A 677 -12.05 44.13 17.61
C TYR A 677 -11.22 43.14 16.81
N VAL A 678 -11.61 42.86 15.55
CA VAL A 678 -10.81 42.09 14.60
C VAL A 678 -10.53 42.95 13.37
N PRO A 679 -9.26 43.16 13.00
CA PRO A 679 -8.91 43.86 11.77
C PRO A 679 -9.28 43.01 10.55
N LEU A 680 -9.84 43.63 9.52
CA LEU A 680 -10.31 42.99 8.29
C LEU A 680 -9.80 43.76 7.06
N PRO A 681 -9.55 43.09 5.93
CA PRO A 681 -8.96 43.74 4.75
C PRO A 681 -9.86 44.76 4.06
N GLN A 682 -11.18 44.68 4.26
CA GLN A 682 -12.15 45.54 3.58
C GLN A 682 -13.36 45.82 4.46
N ALA A 683 -13.86 47.06 4.37
CA ALA A 683 -15.09 47.48 5.00
C ALA A 683 -16.31 46.82 4.32
N GLY A 684 -17.46 46.87 4.98
CA GLY A 684 -18.69 46.27 4.48
C GLY A 684 -19.14 45.07 5.31
N ARG A 685 -20.12 44.33 4.78
CA ARG A 685 -20.71 43.19 5.47
C ARG A 685 -19.90 41.94 5.25
N TRP A 686 -19.64 41.23 6.35
CA TRP A 686 -19.02 39.93 6.37
C TRP A 686 -20.00 38.92 6.93
N ARG A 687 -20.32 37.89 6.15
CA ARG A 687 -21.21 36.80 6.54
C ARG A 687 -20.47 35.82 7.43
N GLU A 688 -21.09 35.41 8.52
CA GLU A 688 -20.66 34.28 9.34
C GLU A 688 -21.03 32.98 8.61
N ILE A 689 -20.04 32.36 7.96
CA ILE A 689 -20.23 31.14 7.17
C ILE A 689 -20.07 29.86 8.00
N LEU A 690 -19.35 29.96 9.12
CA LEU A 690 -19.20 28.88 10.08
C LEU A 690 -19.03 29.48 11.48
N ASN A 691 -19.66 28.85 12.47
CA ASN A 691 -19.44 29.12 13.89
C ASN A 691 -19.51 27.78 14.63
N THR A 692 -18.38 27.32 15.16
CA THR A 692 -18.30 26.01 15.83
C THR A 692 -19.06 25.95 17.15
N ASP A 693 -19.54 27.08 17.66
CA ASP A 693 -20.40 27.16 18.86
C ASP A 693 -21.90 27.21 18.55
N ALA A 694 -22.30 27.04 17.29
CA ALA A 694 -23.71 26.94 16.95
C ALA A 694 -24.39 25.75 17.66
N GLU A 695 -25.66 25.92 18.05
CA GLU A 695 -26.44 24.90 18.79
C GLU A 695 -26.56 23.58 18.01
N ILE A 696 -26.57 23.64 16.67
CA ILE A 696 -26.63 22.45 15.80
C ILE A 696 -25.40 21.54 15.93
N TYR A 697 -24.30 22.06 16.49
CA TYR A 697 -23.07 21.31 16.79
C TYR A 697 -22.93 20.99 18.29
N GLY A 698 -23.92 21.33 19.11
CA GLY A 698 -23.86 21.20 20.58
C GLY A 698 -23.09 22.33 21.28
N GLY A 699 -22.95 23.49 20.63
CA GLY A 699 -22.41 24.71 21.26
C GLY A 699 -23.45 25.50 22.03
N SER A 700 -23.05 26.64 22.59
CA SER A 700 -23.90 27.50 23.42
C SER A 700 -24.83 28.42 22.61
N GLY A 701 -24.67 28.47 21.28
CA GLY A 701 -25.47 29.30 20.39
C GLY A 701 -25.03 30.77 20.35
N LYS A 702 -23.91 31.12 20.99
CA LYS A 702 -23.35 32.46 20.90
C LYS A 702 -22.73 32.70 19.53
N GLY A 703 -22.82 33.92 19.03
CA GLY A 703 -22.32 34.29 17.70
C GLY A 703 -22.78 35.68 17.28
N ASN A 704 -22.57 36.01 16.02
CA ASN A 704 -22.79 37.36 15.50
C ASN A 704 -24.13 37.54 14.77
N GLY A 705 -25.10 36.64 14.99
CA GLY A 705 -26.40 36.71 14.30
C GLY A 705 -26.29 36.58 12.77
N GLY A 706 -25.29 35.86 12.28
CA GLY A 706 -25.07 35.52 10.87
C GLY A 706 -24.20 36.51 10.08
N ARG A 707 -23.85 37.69 10.63
CA ARG A 707 -22.98 38.67 9.94
C ARG A 707 -22.38 39.70 10.88
N VAL A 708 -21.28 40.31 10.45
CA VAL A 708 -20.66 41.48 11.09
C VAL A 708 -20.48 42.62 10.09
N GLN A 709 -20.37 43.84 10.61
CA GLN A 709 -20.12 45.04 9.81
C GLN A 709 -18.69 45.52 10.06
N ALA A 710 -17.84 45.40 9.05
CA ALA A 710 -16.52 46.02 9.05
C ALA A 710 -16.66 47.50 8.70
N VAL A 711 -15.99 48.37 9.47
CA VAL A 711 -16.01 49.83 9.33
C VAL A 711 -14.59 50.30 9.04
N ASP A 712 -14.46 51.24 8.11
CA ASP A 712 -13.21 51.97 7.88
C ASP A 712 -13.17 53.18 8.82
N ALA A 713 -12.25 53.16 9.78
CA ALA A 713 -12.03 54.22 10.75
C ALA A 713 -10.76 55.04 10.42
N GLY A 714 -10.59 55.41 9.14
CA GLY A 714 -9.46 56.23 8.70
C GLY A 714 -8.23 55.40 8.33
N GLY A 715 -8.44 54.25 7.69
CA GLY A 715 -7.40 53.31 7.27
C GLY A 715 -7.24 52.09 8.17
N ASP A 716 -7.79 52.13 9.38
CA ASP A 716 -7.99 50.95 10.24
C ASP A 716 -9.37 50.36 9.93
N ILE A 717 -9.37 49.23 9.23
CA ILE A 717 -10.59 48.55 8.80
C ILE A 717 -10.77 47.31 9.68
N GLY A 718 -11.92 47.18 10.32
CA GLY A 718 -12.22 46.03 11.17
C GLY A 718 -13.64 46.01 11.67
N ALA A 719 -14.00 44.96 12.40
CA ALA A 719 -15.32 44.77 12.97
C ALA A 719 -15.24 44.47 14.46
N MET A 720 -16.26 44.88 15.21
CA MET A 720 -16.48 44.44 16.58
C MET A 720 -17.27 43.13 16.56
N LEU A 721 -16.69 42.08 17.12
CA LEU A 721 -17.24 40.74 17.14
C LEU A 721 -17.67 40.34 18.55
N VAL A 722 -18.64 39.45 18.59
CA VAL A 722 -18.85 38.52 19.69
C VAL A 722 -18.02 37.28 19.41
N LEU A 723 -17.12 36.91 20.33
CA LEU A 723 -16.36 35.67 20.28
C LEU A 723 -16.97 34.65 21.25
N PRO A 724 -17.59 33.57 20.73
CA PRO A 724 -18.10 32.48 21.55
C PRO A 724 -16.98 31.79 22.34
N PRO A 725 -17.29 31.17 23.48
CA PRO A 725 -16.32 30.42 24.26
C PRO A 725 -15.84 29.17 23.52
N LEU A 726 -14.52 28.91 23.50
CA LEU A 726 -13.91 27.72 22.88
C LEU A 726 -14.43 27.47 21.46
N ALA A 727 -14.29 28.47 20.58
CA ALA A 727 -14.93 28.45 19.27
C ALA A 727 -14.04 29.01 18.16
N THR A 728 -14.29 28.54 16.95
CA THR A 728 -13.80 29.10 15.71
C THR A 728 -14.95 29.66 14.90
N ILE A 729 -14.79 30.88 14.41
CA ILE A 729 -15.68 31.55 13.47
C ILE A 729 -14.96 31.69 12.13
N MET A 730 -15.67 31.47 11.03
CA MET A 730 -15.21 31.82 9.69
C MET A 730 -16.15 32.86 9.08
N LEU A 731 -15.57 33.92 8.54
CA LEU A 731 -16.28 35.02 7.90
C LEU A 731 -15.85 35.18 6.44
N GLU A 732 -16.78 35.56 5.57
CA GLU A 732 -16.47 35.98 4.20
C GLU A 732 -17.22 37.27 3.81
N PRO A 733 -16.70 38.09 2.87
CA PRO A 733 -17.44 39.26 2.39
C PRO A 733 -18.75 38.92 1.66
N GLU A 734 -19.84 39.63 1.95
CA GLU A 734 -21.13 39.40 1.28
C GLU A 734 -21.13 39.84 -0.20
N ASN A 735 -20.25 40.76 -0.60
CA ASN A 735 -20.14 41.26 -1.97
C ASN A 735 -18.73 41.08 -2.50
#